data_AF-A0A2N7RNL9-F1
#
_entry.id   AF-A0A2N7RNL9-F1
#
_cell.length_a   1.000
_cell.length_b   1.000
_cell.length_c   1.000
_cell.angle_alpha   90.00
_cell.angle_beta   90.00
_cell.angle_gamma   90.00
#
_symmetry.space_group_name_H-M   'P 1'
#
loop_
_entity.id
_entity.type
_entity.pdbx_description
1 polymer ?
#
loop_
_entity_poly.entity_id
_entity_poly.type
_entity_poly.pdbx_seq_one_letter_code
_entity_poly.pdbx_strand_id
1 'polypeptide(L)'
;MPTLMPLTPRYMELLDSLRPSPLHDDNISEHYEVRRLLGEGGFGHVFEAWDAKLCRSVALKRLKPQADVPHPEKLINEARLAASLKHAAFVRIFAIEGQGTGQSIVMELVEGKTLGQFMHGGKADLQAALDIAYQIADAMDEAHAMDLVHGDLKPSNLMLEANGKVRILDFGLARHMDPQATQTTTLCDLQGTIAYMAPERLMGRLPDTRGDVYALGAMLYEMLAGQRHFAHLNGLALAAAHMQATEAWPDLPDTVPPTINALVRAMTAHDPAERPRTMRDVREAIDGQRTLAVQAPILTVETPPAKPPASIAIRLQVPVKRAAVTAGAVAILALAAWQGPALLAALRGHYSSAQFSEMAAMKAGMDALRAFDLDSSQKIPIEQFTAVLQHNPANATAAAGLSIASTLRYLGDGRDETWLQRADVNAKQALAADDQLALAHVAQAWVHEYHGKNEDALREATISLNLEPNNFLALYGKARLYIVSYKFEQAKQVLDQAILAHPQEYLLVTLLGYMHYKKGDYVGAEQAFRESIRMNPRSPATYAYLNAALLRQNRDDEALQVLQQGLQVSPYWELYSNLGTSLFAKGDYLGAVQAFESAVSERKGGPGIYLLWANLADAQRWVPSQVRASKQSYQRAIALIGPMLKRMPNDITLNSRMALYQAYAEEKQQALVGVRHALSLAPQVADVQFRAALTHELIGNRSEALDALLKASKLGYPRNLIESAPDLLNLRRDSRYQQLFINLERDSKK
;
A
#
# COMPACT_ATOMS: atom_id res chain seq x y z
N MET A 1 -12.81 -17.41 5.26
CA MET A 1 -12.42 -15.98 5.25
C MET A 1 -13.66 -15.14 5.49
N PRO A 2 -13.74 -14.33 6.55
CA PRO A 2 -14.88 -13.44 6.71
C PRO A 2 -14.70 -12.25 5.76
N THR A 3 -15.79 -11.96 5.06
CA THR A 3 -16.03 -10.84 4.17
C THR A 3 -15.76 -9.52 4.91
N LEU A 4 -14.93 -8.66 4.34
CA LEU A 4 -14.83 -7.26 4.74
C LEU A 4 -16.20 -6.61 4.51
N MET A 5 -16.78 -6.06 5.58
CA MET A 5 -17.84 -5.07 5.45
C MET A 5 -17.19 -3.73 5.09
N PRO A 6 -17.63 -3.03 4.04
CA PRO A 6 -17.33 -1.62 3.85
C PRO A 6 -18.26 -0.78 4.74
N LEU A 7 -17.65 0.15 5.48
CA LEU A 7 -18.35 1.28 6.08
C LEU A 7 -18.72 2.25 4.96
N THR A 8 -20.00 2.63 4.89
CA THR A 8 -20.52 3.62 3.93
C THR A 8 -20.48 5.05 4.51
N PRO A 9 -20.50 6.07 3.64
CA PRO A 9 -20.45 7.48 4.02
C PRO A 9 -21.85 8.02 4.32
N ARG A 10 -22.25 8.05 5.60
CA ARG A 10 -23.36 8.90 6.08
C ARG A 10 -23.27 9.14 7.59
N TYR A 11 -22.14 9.71 8.02
CA TYR A 11 -21.93 10.25 9.38
C TYR A 11 -21.33 11.66 9.33
N MET A 12 -21.68 12.43 8.29
CA MET A 12 -21.21 13.82 8.10
C MET A 12 -22.20 14.88 8.62
N GLU A 13 -23.42 14.52 9.02
CA GLU A 13 -24.44 15.50 9.48
C GLU A 13 -24.71 15.49 10.98
N LEU A 14 -23.96 14.70 11.78
CA LEU A 14 -24.10 14.66 13.24
C LEU A 14 -22.80 14.92 14.02
N LEU A 15 -21.71 15.29 13.34
CA LEU A 15 -20.41 15.60 13.94
C LEU A 15 -20.08 17.09 14.05
N ASP A 16 -20.99 17.98 13.63
CA ASP A 16 -20.82 19.43 13.80
C ASP A 16 -21.25 19.95 15.19
N SER A 17 -21.85 19.11 16.05
CA SER A 17 -22.31 19.51 17.39
C SER A 17 -21.41 19.09 18.56
N LEU A 18 -20.24 18.50 18.30
CA LEU A 18 -19.31 18.03 19.34
C LEU A 18 -17.83 18.39 19.09
N ARG A 19 -17.55 19.56 18.50
CA ARG A 19 -16.18 20.12 18.55
C ARG A 19 -15.92 20.74 19.93
N PRO A 20 -14.89 20.33 20.67
CA PRO A 20 -14.41 21.10 21.80
C PRO A 20 -13.88 22.46 21.29
N SER A 21 -14.28 23.56 21.93
CA SER A 21 -13.70 24.87 21.67
C SER A 21 -12.18 24.83 21.92
N PRO A 22 -11.34 25.40 21.04
CA PRO A 22 -9.91 25.48 21.29
C PRO A 22 -9.64 26.40 22.48
N LEU A 23 -8.84 25.89 23.42
CA LEU A 23 -8.38 26.56 24.63
C LEU A 23 -7.64 27.87 24.27
N HIS A 24 -8.08 28.97 24.89
CA HIS A 24 -7.37 30.25 24.97
C HIS A 24 -6.06 30.08 25.74
N ASP A 25 -4.92 30.19 25.07
CA ASP A 25 -3.65 30.59 25.68
C ASP A 25 -2.78 31.27 24.59
N ASP A 26 -2.92 32.60 24.47
CA ASP A 26 -2.67 33.35 23.23
C ASP A 26 -1.43 34.27 23.19
N ASN A 27 -0.50 34.18 24.13
CA ASN A 27 0.74 34.99 24.09
C ASN A 27 2.00 34.12 23.95
N ILE A 28 2.66 34.22 22.79
CA ILE A 28 3.92 33.54 22.44
C ILE A 28 5.14 34.30 22.98
N SER A 29 4.98 35.61 23.09
CA SER A 29 5.87 36.61 23.71
C SER A 29 4.96 37.72 24.26
N GLU A 30 5.38 38.48 25.27
CA GLU A 30 4.58 39.53 25.93
C GLU A 30 4.02 40.64 25.00
N HIS A 31 4.33 40.64 23.69
CA HIS A 31 3.94 41.70 22.74
C HIS A 31 3.30 41.25 21.41
N TYR A 32 3.11 39.95 21.16
CA TYR A 32 2.40 39.46 19.97
C TYR A 32 1.04 38.91 20.35
N GLU A 33 -0.02 39.64 20.01
CA GLU A 33 -1.40 39.22 20.27
C GLU A 33 -1.92 38.40 19.09
N VAL A 34 -2.12 37.09 19.29
CA VAL A 34 -2.69 36.20 18.27
C VAL A 34 -4.16 36.56 18.05
N ARG A 35 -4.58 36.71 16.79
CA ARG A 35 -5.95 37.10 16.42
C ARG A 35 -6.75 35.97 15.82
N ARG A 36 -6.33 35.45 14.66
CA ARG A 36 -7.05 34.39 13.95
C ARG A 36 -6.12 33.44 13.22
N LEU A 37 -6.54 32.20 13.05
CA LEU A 37 -5.85 31.22 12.20
C LEU A 37 -5.99 31.62 10.72
N LEU A 38 -4.88 31.75 10.02
CA LEU A 38 -4.80 32.01 8.58
C LEU A 38 -4.71 30.71 7.77
N GLY A 39 -4.06 29.68 8.32
CA GLY A 39 -3.95 28.36 7.69
C GLY A 39 -3.24 27.34 8.56
N GLU A 40 -3.46 26.06 8.29
CA GLU A 40 -2.70 24.95 8.85
C GLU A 40 -1.89 24.30 7.74
N GLY A 41 -0.62 23.99 8.00
CA GLY A 41 0.25 23.28 7.07
C GLY A 41 1.07 22.19 7.76
N GLY A 42 1.83 21.45 6.95
CA GLY A 42 2.63 20.32 7.39
C GLY A 42 3.59 20.56 8.56
N PHE A 43 4.11 21.77 8.70
CA PHE A 43 5.10 22.14 9.70
C PHE A 43 4.54 22.96 10.86
N GLY A 44 3.25 23.35 10.84
CA GLY A 44 2.75 24.31 11.81
C GLY A 44 1.40 24.95 11.48
N HIS A 45 0.97 25.83 12.38
CA HIS A 45 -0.21 26.69 12.20
C HIS A 45 0.25 28.13 11.94
N VAL A 46 -0.38 28.81 10.98
CA VAL A 46 -0.12 30.21 10.64
C VAL A 46 -1.27 31.06 11.17
N PHE A 47 -0.96 32.07 11.98
CA PHE A 47 -1.93 32.98 12.58
C PHE A 47 -1.68 34.41 12.12
N GLU A 48 -2.74 35.21 12.05
CA GLU A 48 -2.64 36.66 12.09
C GLU A 48 -2.37 37.06 13.53
N ALA A 49 -1.37 37.92 13.75
CA ALA A 49 -1.07 38.48 15.06
C ALA A 49 -0.84 39.99 14.96
N TRP A 50 -1.07 40.69 16.07
CA TRP A 50 -0.76 42.11 16.22
C TRP A 50 0.55 42.28 16.98
N ASP A 51 1.53 42.95 16.34
CA ASP A 51 2.77 43.37 16.98
C ASP A 51 2.50 44.67 17.76
N ALA A 52 2.35 44.57 19.08
CA ALA A 52 2.02 45.72 19.93
C ALA A 52 3.18 46.73 20.05
N LYS A 53 4.43 46.33 19.74
CA LYS A 53 5.60 47.23 19.79
C LYS A 53 5.74 48.05 18.51
N LEU A 54 5.50 47.42 17.37
CA LEU A 54 5.61 48.08 16.06
C LEU A 54 4.26 48.55 15.50
N CYS A 55 3.16 48.32 16.24
CA CYS A 55 1.79 48.70 15.89
C CYS A 55 1.39 48.26 14.48
N ARG A 56 1.60 46.97 14.16
CA ARG A 56 1.32 46.40 12.83
C ARG A 56 0.81 44.98 12.91
N SER A 57 0.02 44.57 11.91
CA SER A 57 -0.35 43.16 11.73
C SER A 57 0.81 42.37 11.10
N VAL A 58 1.00 41.15 11.59
CA VAL A 58 2.03 40.21 11.13
C VAL A 58 1.43 38.82 10.94
N ALA A 59 2.03 38.00 10.08
CA ALA A 59 1.75 36.57 10.02
C ALA A 59 2.73 35.83 10.94
N LEU A 60 2.22 34.92 11.76
CA LEU A 60 2.98 34.19 12.76
C LEU A 60 2.82 32.69 12.52
N LYS A 61 3.90 32.01 12.14
CA LYS A 61 3.93 30.57 11.88
C LYS A 61 4.50 29.84 13.10
N ARG A 62 3.64 29.12 13.82
CA ARG A 62 3.99 28.33 15.02
C ARG A 62 4.25 26.88 14.64
N LEU A 63 5.40 26.34 15.03
CA LEU A 63 5.83 24.98 14.68
C LEU A 63 5.18 23.92 15.57
N LYS A 64 4.94 22.71 15.04
CA LYS A 64 4.38 21.58 15.82
C LYS A 64 5.43 20.96 16.77
N PRO A 65 5.07 20.50 17.99
CA PRO A 65 6.01 19.88 18.94
C PRO A 65 6.68 18.59 18.42
N GLN A 66 7.93 18.37 18.86
CA GLN A 66 9.02 17.48 18.38
C GLN A 66 8.77 15.97 18.16
N ALA A 67 7.55 15.44 18.12
CA ALA A 67 7.38 14.01 17.79
C ALA A 67 7.63 13.70 16.30
N ASP A 68 7.41 14.69 15.41
CA ASP A 68 7.20 14.43 13.98
C ASP A 68 8.02 15.30 13.00
N VAL A 69 8.91 16.18 13.48
CA VAL A 69 9.74 17.02 12.58
C VAL A 69 11.21 16.62 12.70
N PRO A 70 11.78 15.93 11.69
CA PRO A 70 13.21 15.66 11.66
C PRO A 70 13.98 16.98 11.49
N HIS A 71 14.77 17.36 12.51
CA HIS A 71 15.72 18.49 12.50
C HIS A 71 15.13 19.92 12.49
N PRO A 72 14.55 20.42 13.61
CA PRO A 72 14.05 21.80 13.72
C PRO A 72 15.10 22.89 13.47
N GLU A 73 16.39 22.61 13.71
CA GLU A 73 17.49 23.56 13.47
C GLU A 73 17.69 23.91 11.99
N LYS A 74 17.33 22.99 11.06
CA LYS A 74 17.42 23.24 9.61
C LYS A 74 16.37 24.26 9.16
N LEU A 75 15.19 24.22 9.75
CA LEU A 75 14.07 25.13 9.49
C LEU A 75 14.44 26.60 9.75
N ILE A 76 15.14 26.82 10.87
CA ILE A 76 15.61 28.15 11.30
C ILE A 76 16.71 28.65 10.36
N ASN A 77 17.62 27.77 9.95
CA ASN A 77 18.67 28.13 9.00
C ASN A 77 18.09 28.51 7.63
N GLU A 78 17.03 27.84 7.17
CA GLU A 78 16.33 28.21 5.94
C GLU A 78 15.54 29.53 6.08
N ALA A 79 14.88 29.77 7.21
CA ALA A 79 14.26 31.07 7.49
C ALA A 79 15.30 32.21 7.49
N ARG A 80 16.51 31.97 8.00
CA ARG A 80 17.63 32.94 7.95
C ARG A 80 18.13 33.17 6.53
N LEU A 81 18.19 32.12 5.70
CA LEU A 81 18.58 32.23 4.29
C LEU A 81 17.51 32.98 3.47
N ALA A 82 16.23 32.68 3.68
CA ALA A 82 15.12 33.38 3.06
C ALA A 82 15.09 34.87 3.44
N ALA A 83 15.43 35.20 4.69
CA ALA A 83 15.54 36.58 5.16
C ALA A 83 16.65 37.40 4.46
N SER A 84 17.60 36.74 3.77
CA SER A 84 18.68 37.41 3.05
C SER A 84 18.29 37.87 1.63
N LEU A 85 17.16 37.40 1.11
CA LEU A 85 16.66 37.74 -0.22
C LEU A 85 16.10 39.17 -0.24
N LYS A 86 16.42 39.92 -1.31
CA LYS A 86 16.04 41.34 -1.43
C LYS A 86 14.90 41.58 -2.41
N HIS A 87 14.57 40.58 -3.23
CA HIS A 87 13.49 40.68 -4.21
C HIS A 87 12.14 41.02 -3.57
N ALA A 88 11.41 41.95 -4.18
CA ALA A 88 10.10 42.42 -3.70
C ALA A 88 8.98 41.39 -3.80
N ALA A 89 9.22 40.20 -4.39
CA ALA A 89 8.28 39.09 -4.38
C ALA A 89 8.41 38.20 -3.15
N PHE A 90 9.54 38.19 -2.42
CA PHE A 90 9.67 37.37 -1.21
C PHE A 90 9.07 38.08 0.00
N VAL A 91 8.34 37.33 0.83
CA VAL A 91 7.81 37.80 2.11
C VAL A 91 8.95 38.09 3.07
N ARG A 92 8.89 39.24 3.74
CA ARG A 92 9.93 39.62 4.71
C ARG A 92 9.74 38.87 6.02
N ILE A 93 10.81 38.24 6.51
CA ILE A 93 10.85 37.67 7.85
C ILE A 93 11.34 38.76 8.82
N PHE A 94 10.55 39.04 9.85
CA PHE A 94 10.85 40.08 10.83
C PHE A 94 11.61 39.56 12.05
N ALA A 95 11.23 38.39 12.55
CA ALA A 95 11.84 37.79 13.73
C ALA A 95 11.62 36.27 13.77
N ILE A 96 12.45 35.59 14.57
CA ILE A 96 12.24 34.20 14.99
C ILE A 96 12.22 34.23 16.52
N GLU A 97 11.12 33.81 17.11
CA GLU A 97 10.83 33.94 18.55
C GLU A 97 10.62 32.56 19.21
N GLY A 98 10.87 32.46 20.51
CA GLY A 98 10.66 31.23 21.31
C GLY A 98 11.88 30.32 21.47
N GLN A 99 11.72 29.22 22.22
CA GLN A 99 12.76 28.22 22.52
C GLN A 99 12.21 26.80 22.35
N GLY A 100 13.05 25.86 21.89
CA GLY A 100 12.67 24.44 21.76
C GLY A 100 11.50 24.18 20.79
N THR A 101 10.49 23.45 21.26
CA THR A 101 9.29 23.05 20.49
C THR A 101 8.26 24.17 20.27
N GLY A 102 8.45 25.34 20.89
CA GLY A 102 7.53 26.50 20.80
C GLY A 102 8.00 27.60 19.85
N GLN A 103 8.98 27.34 18.99
CA GLN A 103 9.52 28.35 18.09
C GLN A 103 8.49 28.83 17.05
N SER A 104 8.51 30.13 16.80
CA SER A 104 7.60 30.82 15.88
C SER A 104 8.37 31.74 14.94
N ILE A 105 7.98 31.75 13.66
CA ILE A 105 8.53 32.66 12.65
C ILE A 105 7.53 33.80 12.44
N VAL A 106 7.97 35.04 12.67
CA VAL A 106 7.18 36.25 12.47
C VAL A 106 7.54 36.86 11.11
N MET A 107 6.54 37.00 10.24
CA MET A 107 6.73 37.45 8.86
C MET A 107 5.67 38.48 8.45
N GLU A 108 5.91 39.12 7.31
CA GLU A 108 4.99 40.06 6.71
C GLU A 108 3.64 39.40 6.40
N LEU A 109 2.55 40.05 6.82
CA LEU A 109 1.20 39.65 6.47
C LEU A 109 0.88 40.13 5.05
N VAL A 110 0.70 39.19 4.11
CA VAL A 110 0.31 39.51 2.74
C VAL A 110 -1.21 39.46 2.62
N GLU A 111 -1.81 40.54 2.11
CA GLU A 111 -3.24 40.60 1.80
C GLU A 111 -3.50 40.19 0.36
N GLY A 112 -4.27 39.13 0.16
CA GLY A 112 -4.55 38.61 -1.17
C GLY A 112 -5.19 37.23 -1.14
N LYS A 113 -5.24 36.59 -2.31
CA LYS A 113 -5.66 35.18 -2.44
C LYS A 113 -4.47 34.33 -2.86
N THR A 114 -4.44 33.07 -2.47
CA THR A 114 -3.40 32.15 -2.95
C THR A 114 -3.54 31.92 -4.45
N LEU A 115 -2.45 31.56 -5.13
CA LEU A 115 -2.51 31.20 -6.55
C LEU A 115 -3.46 30.01 -6.74
N GLY A 116 -3.52 29.06 -5.80
CA GLY A 116 -4.49 27.97 -5.83
C GLY A 116 -5.94 28.43 -5.81
N GLN A 117 -6.27 29.44 -4.99
CA GLN A 117 -7.60 30.06 -4.97
C GLN A 117 -7.90 30.83 -6.27
N PHE A 118 -6.89 31.46 -6.88
CA PHE A 118 -7.04 32.09 -8.19
C PHE A 118 -7.34 31.06 -9.29
N MET A 119 -6.62 29.94 -9.30
CA MET A 119 -6.78 28.87 -10.29
C MET A 119 -8.09 28.08 -10.12
N HIS A 120 -8.69 28.07 -8.92
CA HIS A 120 -10.02 27.48 -8.71
C HIS A 120 -11.13 28.18 -9.50
N GLY A 121 -10.92 29.43 -9.93
CA GLY A 121 -11.81 30.16 -10.81
C GLY A 121 -11.86 29.63 -12.26
N GLY A 122 -11.03 28.64 -12.60
CA GLY A 122 -10.92 28.05 -13.92
C GLY A 122 -9.74 28.59 -14.73
N LYS A 123 -9.82 28.50 -16.05
CA LYS A 123 -8.78 28.95 -16.98
C LYS A 123 -8.50 30.45 -16.79
N ALA A 124 -7.22 30.79 -16.59
CA ALA A 124 -6.77 32.17 -16.50
C ALA A 124 -6.67 32.81 -17.89
N ASP A 125 -6.79 34.14 -17.93
CA ASP A 125 -6.43 34.91 -19.12
C ASP A 125 -4.94 34.72 -19.45
N LEU A 126 -4.61 34.64 -20.75
CA LEU A 126 -3.24 34.37 -21.21
C LEU A 126 -2.26 35.41 -20.66
N GLN A 127 -2.61 36.69 -20.71
CA GLN A 127 -1.71 37.74 -20.26
C GLN A 127 -1.51 37.65 -18.75
N ALA A 128 -2.58 37.43 -17.99
CA ALA A 128 -2.50 37.26 -16.54
C ALA A 128 -1.62 36.05 -16.14
N ALA A 129 -1.77 34.91 -16.82
CA ALA A 129 -0.96 33.72 -16.55
C ALA A 129 0.53 33.96 -16.86
N LEU A 130 0.84 34.65 -17.97
CA LEU A 130 2.20 35.01 -18.33
C LEU A 130 2.81 36.05 -17.39
N ASP A 131 2.02 37.03 -16.93
CA ASP A 131 2.47 38.04 -15.96
C ASP A 131 2.82 37.40 -14.61
N ILE A 132 2.01 36.44 -14.15
CA ILE A 132 2.27 35.67 -12.93
C ILE A 132 3.54 34.83 -13.10
N ALA A 133 3.65 34.07 -14.20
CA ALA A 133 4.81 33.22 -14.45
C ALA A 133 6.10 34.02 -14.60
N TYR A 134 6.04 35.19 -15.24
CA TYR A 134 7.17 36.12 -15.35
C TYR A 134 7.65 36.58 -13.97
N GLN A 135 6.74 37.05 -13.11
CA GLN A 135 7.10 37.53 -11.76
C GLN A 135 7.72 36.42 -10.89
N ILE A 136 7.23 35.18 -11.01
CA ILE A 136 7.80 34.04 -10.29
C ILE A 136 9.20 33.70 -10.84
N ALA A 137 9.37 33.66 -12.17
CA ALA A 137 10.65 33.38 -12.79
C ALA A 137 11.70 34.45 -12.44
N ASP A 138 11.33 35.73 -12.46
CA ASP A 138 12.22 36.84 -12.10
C ASP A 138 12.70 36.74 -10.64
N ALA A 139 11.78 36.48 -9.71
CA ALA A 139 12.11 36.29 -8.30
C ALA A 139 12.99 35.05 -8.04
N MET A 140 12.67 33.94 -8.72
CA MET A 140 13.41 32.69 -8.57
C MET A 140 14.79 32.72 -9.24
N ASP A 141 15.02 33.53 -10.28
CA ASP A 141 16.35 33.77 -10.86
C ASP A 141 17.29 34.41 -9.82
N GLU A 142 16.80 35.39 -9.05
CA GLU A 142 17.57 36.00 -7.95
C GLU A 142 17.91 34.98 -6.85
N ALA A 143 16.95 34.15 -6.46
CA ALA A 143 17.18 33.10 -5.46
C ALA A 143 18.19 32.04 -5.95
N HIS A 144 18.04 31.56 -7.19
CA HIS A 144 18.94 30.58 -7.80
C HIS A 144 20.36 31.13 -7.97
N ALA A 145 20.52 32.43 -8.23
CA ALA A 145 21.85 33.08 -8.29
C ALA A 145 22.57 33.11 -6.93
N MET A 146 21.85 32.90 -5.83
CA MET A 146 22.39 32.77 -4.47
C MET A 146 22.46 31.30 -4.01
N ASP A 147 22.37 30.34 -4.93
CA ASP A 147 22.33 28.89 -4.68
C ASP A 147 21.14 28.43 -3.81
N LEU A 148 20.06 29.22 -3.77
CA LEU A 148 18.85 28.91 -3.02
C LEU A 148 17.79 28.28 -3.94
N VAL A 149 17.67 26.95 -3.88
CA VAL A 149 16.60 26.18 -4.52
C VAL A 149 15.36 26.18 -3.62
N HIS A 150 14.18 26.44 -4.17
CA HIS A 150 12.94 26.43 -3.38
C HIS A 150 12.49 25.00 -3.06
N GLY A 151 12.45 24.10 -4.06
CA GLY A 151 12.24 22.66 -3.89
C GLY A 151 10.83 22.22 -3.48
N ASP A 152 9.89 23.16 -3.30
CA ASP A 152 8.47 22.94 -2.95
C ASP A 152 7.60 24.09 -3.51
N LEU A 153 7.93 24.54 -4.72
CA LEU A 153 7.18 25.61 -5.38
C LEU A 153 5.80 25.09 -5.79
N LYS A 154 4.73 25.67 -5.25
CA LYS A 154 3.34 25.24 -5.50
C LYS A 154 2.33 26.37 -5.27
N PRO A 155 1.09 26.28 -5.77
CA PRO A 155 0.13 27.38 -5.70
C PRO A 155 -0.30 27.81 -4.30
N SER A 156 -0.15 26.96 -3.26
CA SER A 156 -0.43 27.35 -1.87
C SER A 156 0.71 28.16 -1.23
N ASN A 157 1.91 28.13 -1.80
CA ASN A 157 3.08 28.91 -1.35
C ASN A 157 3.19 30.27 -2.07
N LEU A 158 2.23 30.59 -2.93
CA LEU A 158 2.19 31.80 -3.75
C LEU A 158 0.90 32.57 -3.46
N MET A 159 1.00 33.88 -3.24
CA MET A 159 -0.13 34.79 -3.08
C MET A 159 -0.16 35.84 -4.18
N LEU A 160 -1.37 36.23 -4.55
CA LEU A 160 -1.68 37.29 -5.49
C LEU A 160 -2.36 38.42 -4.74
N GLU A 161 -1.70 39.58 -4.70
CA GLU A 161 -2.28 40.83 -4.21
C GLU A 161 -3.33 41.37 -5.19
N ALA A 162 -4.23 42.23 -4.69
CA ALA A 162 -5.26 42.87 -5.51
C ALA A 162 -4.70 43.72 -6.67
N ASN A 163 -3.44 44.18 -6.56
CA ASN A 163 -2.73 44.95 -7.57
C ASN A 163 -2.02 44.07 -8.64
N GLY A 164 -2.14 42.75 -8.56
CA GLY A 164 -1.54 41.80 -9.50
C GLY A 164 -0.09 41.38 -9.18
N LYS A 165 0.46 41.78 -8.02
CA LYS A 165 1.79 41.36 -7.58
C LYS A 165 1.80 39.95 -7.00
N VAL A 166 2.82 39.18 -7.34
CA VAL A 166 3.07 37.84 -6.79
C VAL A 166 3.93 37.95 -5.53
N ARG A 167 3.53 37.21 -4.49
CA ARG A 167 4.24 37.10 -3.21
C ARG A 167 4.54 35.64 -2.90
N ILE A 168 5.81 35.30 -2.68
CA ILE A 168 6.30 33.96 -2.36
C ILE A 168 6.42 33.87 -0.84
N LEU A 169 5.63 32.99 -0.23
CA LEU A 169 5.40 32.96 1.22
C LEU A 169 6.46 32.17 2.00
N ASP A 170 6.94 31.05 1.45
CA ASP A 170 7.78 30.09 2.16
C ASP A 170 8.83 29.50 1.22
N PHE A 171 10.09 29.37 1.65
CA PHE A 171 11.03 28.44 1.03
C PHE A 171 10.73 27.02 1.54
N GLY A 172 10.73 26.03 0.65
CA GLY A 172 10.34 24.65 0.96
C GLY A 172 11.16 24.05 2.10
N LEU A 173 10.56 24.04 3.29
CA LEU A 173 11.16 23.70 4.59
C LEU A 173 11.55 22.22 4.79
N ALA A 174 11.84 21.48 3.71
CA ALA A 174 11.99 20.03 3.72
C ALA A 174 13.27 19.56 3.01
N ARG A 175 14.43 19.73 3.66
CA ARG A 175 15.63 18.95 3.32
C ARG A 175 15.78 17.71 4.20
N HIS A 176 15.06 16.67 3.78
CA HIS A 176 15.40 15.24 3.67
C HIS A 176 14.08 14.47 3.81
N MET A 177 13.37 14.24 2.70
CA MET A 177 12.54 13.06 2.63
C MET A 177 13.51 11.88 2.60
N ASP A 178 13.60 11.16 3.71
CA ASP A 178 14.09 9.80 3.69
C ASP A 178 13.24 9.05 2.64
N PRO A 179 13.83 8.34 1.67
CA PRO A 179 13.06 7.49 0.76
C PRO A 179 12.15 6.48 1.48
N GLN A 180 12.32 6.32 2.80
CA GLN A 180 11.46 5.52 3.69
C GLN A 180 10.54 6.34 4.62
N ALA A 181 10.66 7.67 4.72
CA ALA A 181 9.79 8.51 5.54
C ALA A 181 8.56 8.98 4.75
N THR A 182 7.56 8.11 4.67
CA THR A 182 6.17 8.47 4.31
C THR A 182 5.35 8.91 5.51
N GLN A 183 5.99 9.16 6.65
CA GLN A 183 5.34 9.51 7.90
C GLN A 183 5.36 11.03 8.09
N THR A 184 4.20 11.56 8.45
CA THR A 184 3.96 12.88 9.03
C THR A 184 3.94 14.12 8.12
N THR A 185 2.92 14.15 7.25
CA THR A 185 2.20 15.40 6.94
C THR A 185 0.71 15.08 6.73
N THR A 186 -0.19 15.95 7.17
CA THR A 186 -1.64 15.83 6.96
C THR A 186 -1.94 15.55 5.48
N LEU A 187 -2.77 14.53 5.19
CA LEU A 187 -3.04 13.99 3.83
C LEU A 187 -3.45 15.03 2.78
N CYS A 188 -4.04 16.17 3.19
CA CYS A 188 -4.41 17.26 2.29
C CYS A 188 -3.20 18.05 1.74
N ASP A 189 -2.10 18.15 2.51
CA ASP A 189 -0.90 18.90 2.11
C ASP A 189 0.03 18.08 1.20
N LEU A 190 0.08 16.76 1.38
CA LEU A 190 0.86 15.84 0.53
C LEU A 190 0.30 15.77 -0.90
N GLN A 191 -1.03 15.77 -1.05
CA GLN A 191 -1.68 15.73 -2.37
C GLN A 191 -1.43 17.00 -3.20
N GLY A 192 -1.44 18.17 -2.55
CA GLY A 192 -1.14 19.46 -3.20
C GLY A 192 0.34 19.61 -3.58
N THR A 193 1.23 18.96 -2.85
CA THR A 193 2.68 19.02 -3.06
C THR A 193 3.15 18.12 -4.22
N ILE A 194 2.61 16.90 -4.31
CA ILE A 194 3.00 15.94 -5.35
C ILE A 194 2.66 16.44 -6.77
N ALA A 195 1.57 17.20 -6.93
CA ALA A 195 1.08 17.66 -8.23
C ALA A 195 2.03 18.59 -9.00
N TYR A 196 2.97 19.24 -8.31
CA TYR A 196 3.93 20.18 -8.91
C TYR A 196 5.39 19.70 -8.71
N MET A 197 5.59 18.51 -8.12
CA MET A 197 6.92 17.99 -7.83
C MET A 197 7.56 17.38 -9.08
N ALA A 198 8.82 17.74 -9.34
CA ALA A 198 9.56 17.21 -10.47
C ALA A 198 9.82 15.69 -10.35
N PRO A 199 9.87 14.94 -11.47
CA PRO A 199 10.05 13.48 -11.45
C PRO A 199 11.29 13.02 -10.68
N GLU A 200 12.41 13.71 -10.82
CA GLU A 200 13.66 13.41 -10.14
C GLU A 200 13.58 13.58 -8.61
N ARG A 201 12.73 14.48 -8.13
CA ARG A 201 12.48 14.69 -6.69
C ARG A 201 11.63 13.56 -6.12
N LEU A 202 10.63 13.10 -6.87
CA LEU A 202 9.84 11.91 -6.53
C LEU A 202 10.70 10.64 -6.50
N MET A 203 11.78 10.59 -7.29
CA MET A 203 12.79 9.52 -7.27
C MET A 203 13.85 9.67 -6.15
N GLY A 204 13.72 10.67 -5.28
CA GLY A 204 14.62 10.88 -4.14
C GLY A 204 15.95 11.58 -4.47
N ARG A 205 16.13 12.14 -5.67
CA ARG A 205 17.31 12.97 -5.98
C ARG A 205 17.24 14.31 -5.24
N LEU A 206 18.38 14.91 -4.93
CA LEU A 206 18.46 16.21 -4.25
C LEU A 206 17.74 17.32 -5.06
N PRO A 207 17.20 18.36 -4.39
CA PRO A 207 16.61 19.49 -5.09
C PRO A 207 17.63 20.16 -6.02
N ASP A 208 17.18 20.44 -7.24
CA ASP A 208 17.91 21.14 -8.30
C ASP A 208 17.08 22.35 -8.76
N THR A 209 17.72 23.41 -9.26
CA THR A 209 17.05 24.63 -9.76
C THR A 209 16.08 24.30 -10.88
N ARG A 210 16.39 23.28 -11.68
CA ARG A 210 15.53 22.76 -12.76
C ARG A 210 14.26 22.06 -12.26
N GLY A 211 14.23 21.66 -10.99
CA GLY A 211 13.01 21.19 -10.33
C GLY A 211 12.01 22.32 -10.10
N ASP A 212 12.49 23.52 -9.76
CA ASP A 212 11.64 24.71 -9.62
C ASP A 212 11.10 25.16 -11.00
N VAL A 213 11.91 25.04 -12.06
CA VAL A 213 11.47 25.29 -13.46
C VAL A 213 10.31 24.37 -13.83
N TYR A 214 10.40 23.08 -13.48
CA TYR A 214 9.32 22.11 -13.69
C TYR A 214 8.04 22.52 -12.96
N ALA A 215 8.16 22.87 -11.68
CA ALA A 215 7.02 23.27 -10.85
C ALA A 215 6.30 24.51 -11.44
N LEU A 216 7.07 25.51 -11.89
CA LEU A 216 6.51 26.67 -12.58
C LEU A 216 5.82 26.29 -13.90
N GLY A 217 6.40 25.36 -14.66
CA GLY A 217 5.81 24.85 -15.90
C GLY A 217 4.47 24.15 -15.67
N ALA A 218 4.39 23.34 -14.62
CA ALA A 218 3.16 22.65 -14.22
C ALA A 218 2.06 23.64 -13.80
N MET A 219 2.41 24.68 -13.04
CA MET A 219 1.46 25.75 -12.68
C MET A 219 1.01 26.57 -13.89
N LEU A 220 1.92 26.91 -14.80
CA LEU A 220 1.60 27.64 -16.03
C LEU A 220 0.69 26.80 -16.94
N TYR A 221 0.95 25.50 -17.06
CA TYR A 221 0.07 24.59 -17.78
C TYR A 221 -1.34 24.60 -17.19
N GLU A 222 -1.49 24.44 -15.88
CA GLU A 222 -2.80 24.40 -15.24
C GLU A 222 -3.56 25.72 -15.37
N MET A 223 -2.88 26.87 -15.24
CA MET A 223 -3.49 28.19 -15.48
C MET A 223 -4.05 28.31 -16.90
N LEU A 224 -3.33 27.82 -17.91
CA LEU A 224 -3.70 27.95 -19.32
C LEU A 224 -4.68 26.86 -19.81
N ALA A 225 -4.58 25.64 -19.28
CA ALA A 225 -5.46 24.53 -19.58
C ALA A 225 -6.76 24.56 -18.75
N GLY A 226 -6.76 25.25 -17.61
CA GLY A 226 -7.85 25.29 -16.63
C GLY A 226 -7.92 24.06 -15.72
N GLN A 227 -7.04 23.07 -15.92
CA GLN A 227 -6.91 21.87 -15.10
C GLN A 227 -5.49 21.31 -15.18
N ARG A 228 -5.09 20.52 -14.18
CA ARG A 228 -3.80 19.82 -14.15
C ARG A 228 -3.73 18.75 -15.22
N HIS A 229 -2.52 18.44 -15.69
CA HIS A 229 -2.30 17.33 -16.63
C HIS A 229 -2.88 16.00 -16.10
N PHE A 230 -2.55 15.65 -14.86
CA PHE A 230 -3.06 14.46 -14.17
C PHE A 230 -4.21 14.80 -13.19
N ALA A 231 -5.18 15.63 -13.61
CA ALA A 231 -6.27 16.09 -12.74
C ALA A 231 -7.13 14.98 -12.10
N HIS A 232 -7.11 13.77 -12.66
CA HIS A 232 -7.87 12.61 -12.18
C HIS A 232 -7.08 11.72 -11.20
N LEU A 233 -5.78 11.97 -10.99
CA LEU A 233 -4.91 11.18 -10.14
C LEU A 233 -4.55 11.94 -8.86
N ASN A 234 -4.42 11.21 -7.75
CA ASN A 234 -4.13 11.77 -6.42
C ASN A 234 -3.06 10.95 -5.70
N GLY A 235 -2.35 11.55 -4.73
CA GLY A 235 -1.42 10.85 -3.85
C GLY A 235 -0.32 10.08 -4.60
N LEU A 236 -0.11 8.80 -4.23
CA LEU A 236 0.90 7.94 -4.84
C LEU A 236 0.65 7.66 -6.34
N ALA A 237 -0.62 7.67 -6.79
CA ALA A 237 -0.97 7.53 -8.20
C ALA A 237 -0.44 8.69 -9.03
N LEU A 238 -0.60 9.91 -8.50
CA LEU A 238 -0.09 11.13 -9.12
C LEU A 238 1.44 11.13 -9.13
N ALA A 239 2.08 10.74 -8.02
CA ALA A 239 3.53 10.59 -7.95
C ALA A 239 4.06 9.59 -8.98
N ALA A 240 3.44 8.41 -9.08
CA ALA A 240 3.82 7.39 -10.05
C ALA A 240 3.64 7.88 -11.49
N ALA A 241 2.56 8.61 -11.80
CA ALA A 241 2.36 9.20 -13.11
C ALA A 241 3.46 10.20 -13.47
N HIS A 242 3.82 11.13 -12.58
CA HIS A 242 4.95 12.04 -12.80
C HIS A 242 6.29 11.28 -12.95
N MET A 243 6.51 10.20 -12.20
CA MET A 243 7.74 9.39 -12.30
C MET A 243 7.84 8.59 -13.61
N GLN A 244 6.72 8.07 -14.12
CA GLN A 244 6.66 7.14 -15.25
C GLN A 244 6.31 7.81 -16.58
N ALA A 245 5.79 9.04 -16.58
CA ALA A 245 5.40 9.76 -17.79
C ALA A 245 6.62 10.09 -18.65
N THR A 246 6.87 9.26 -19.66
CA THR A 246 7.87 9.51 -20.71
C THR A 246 7.26 10.24 -21.92
N GLU A 247 5.94 10.37 -21.98
CA GLU A 247 5.25 11.10 -23.04
C GLU A 247 5.22 12.60 -22.76
N ALA A 248 5.25 13.41 -23.82
CA ALA A 248 5.13 14.85 -23.69
C ALA A 248 3.73 15.23 -23.18
N TRP A 249 3.65 16.32 -22.40
CA TRP A 249 2.37 16.81 -21.90
C TRP A 249 1.43 17.18 -23.07
N PRO A 250 0.11 17.00 -22.92
CA PRO A 250 -0.88 17.33 -23.94
C PRO A 250 -0.76 18.78 -24.38
N ASP A 251 -1.08 19.04 -25.64
CA ASP A 251 -1.08 20.40 -26.16
C ASP A 251 -2.07 21.29 -25.40
N LEU A 252 -1.66 22.53 -25.13
CA LEU A 252 -2.55 23.58 -24.63
C LEU A 252 -3.60 23.96 -25.70
N PRO A 253 -4.74 24.53 -25.30
CA PRO A 253 -5.79 24.94 -26.25
C PRO A 253 -5.23 25.90 -27.32
N ASP A 254 -5.74 25.83 -28.56
CA ASP A 254 -5.31 26.62 -29.73
C ASP A 254 -5.29 28.15 -29.49
N THR A 255 -6.00 28.63 -28.48
CA THR A 255 -5.96 30.02 -28.00
C THR A 255 -4.59 30.45 -27.43
N VAL A 256 -3.72 29.50 -27.10
CA VAL A 256 -2.38 29.73 -26.56
C VAL A 256 -1.36 29.73 -27.70
N PRO A 257 -0.49 30.75 -27.82
CA PRO A 257 0.53 30.78 -28.86
C PRO A 257 1.40 29.51 -28.89
N PRO A 258 1.72 28.94 -30.06
CA PRO A 258 2.52 27.71 -30.17
C PRO A 258 3.87 27.79 -29.45
N THR A 259 4.46 28.98 -29.42
CA THR A 259 5.70 29.32 -28.70
C THR A 259 5.57 29.17 -27.18
N ILE A 260 4.44 29.58 -26.60
CA ILE A 260 4.16 29.39 -25.16
C ILE A 260 3.87 27.92 -24.87
N ASN A 261 3.15 27.22 -25.73
CA ASN A 261 2.93 25.78 -25.58
C ASN A 261 4.26 25.00 -25.63
N ALA A 262 5.16 25.36 -26.56
CA ALA A 262 6.50 24.79 -26.63
C ALA A 262 7.34 25.09 -25.37
N LEU A 263 7.25 26.31 -24.83
CA LEU A 263 7.92 26.66 -23.57
C LEU A 263 7.40 25.82 -22.41
N VAL A 264 6.08 25.70 -22.24
CA VAL A 264 5.48 24.88 -21.17
C VAL A 264 5.93 23.42 -21.29
N ARG A 265 5.92 22.85 -22.50
CA ARG A 265 6.44 21.50 -22.75
C ARG A 265 7.91 21.33 -22.37
N ALA A 266 8.75 22.30 -22.72
CA ALA A 266 10.17 22.27 -22.35
C ALA A 266 10.34 22.35 -20.82
N MET A 267 9.58 23.22 -20.15
CA MET A 267 9.64 23.33 -18.68
C MET A 267 9.19 22.04 -17.98
N THR A 268 8.17 21.35 -18.52
CA THR A 268 7.63 20.10 -17.95
C THR A 268 8.29 18.84 -18.51
N ALA A 269 9.44 18.94 -19.17
CA ALA A 269 10.16 17.78 -19.71
C ALA A 269 10.59 16.82 -18.57
N HIS A 270 10.51 15.51 -18.83
CA HIS A 270 10.83 14.50 -17.82
C HIS A 270 12.32 14.55 -17.44
N ASP A 271 13.21 14.59 -18.43
CA ASP A 271 14.65 14.78 -18.21
C ASP A 271 14.96 16.25 -17.88
N PRO A 272 15.57 16.55 -16.71
CA PRO A 272 16.03 17.91 -16.39
C PRO A 272 16.98 18.50 -17.44
N ALA A 273 17.68 17.71 -18.25
CA ALA A 273 18.56 18.20 -19.32
C ALA A 273 17.82 18.88 -20.48
N GLU A 274 16.55 18.55 -20.68
CA GLU A 274 15.71 19.10 -21.76
C GLU A 274 14.95 20.36 -21.35
N ARG A 275 14.98 20.70 -20.05
CA ARG A 275 14.35 21.91 -19.51
C ARG A 275 15.18 23.16 -19.79
N PRO A 276 14.56 24.36 -19.81
CA PRO A 276 15.29 25.61 -19.72
C PRO A 276 16.29 25.57 -18.56
N ARG A 277 17.51 26.07 -18.79
CA ARG A 277 18.62 25.87 -17.84
C ARG A 277 18.44 26.72 -16.59
N THR A 278 17.79 27.87 -16.72
CA THR A 278 17.61 28.88 -15.67
C THR A 278 16.22 29.49 -15.71
N MET A 279 15.80 30.09 -14.59
CA MET A 279 14.57 30.89 -14.55
C MET A 279 14.66 32.14 -15.45
N ARG A 280 15.87 32.68 -15.67
CA ARG A 280 16.10 33.71 -16.69
C ARG A 280 15.67 33.29 -18.09
N ASP A 281 16.01 32.07 -18.51
CA ASP A 281 15.64 31.55 -19.83
C ASP A 281 14.11 31.52 -20.00
N VAL A 282 13.39 31.13 -18.93
CA VAL A 282 11.92 31.14 -18.89
C VAL A 282 11.38 32.57 -19.01
N ARG A 283 11.92 33.50 -18.21
CA ARG A 283 11.52 34.91 -18.22
C ARG A 283 11.73 35.56 -19.58
N GLU A 284 12.89 35.34 -20.21
CA GLU A 284 13.22 35.87 -21.55
C GLU A 284 12.33 35.26 -22.64
N ALA A 285 12.00 33.97 -22.53
CA ALA A 285 11.07 33.33 -23.47
C ALA A 285 9.65 33.90 -23.38
N ILE A 286 9.18 34.23 -22.17
CA ILE A 286 7.88 34.91 -21.96
C ILE A 286 7.94 36.34 -22.52
N ASP A 287 9.02 37.07 -22.28
CA ASP A 287 9.14 38.48 -22.71
C ASP A 287 9.27 38.63 -24.23
N GLY A 288 10.00 37.71 -24.89
CA GLY A 288 10.11 37.66 -26.34
C GLY A 288 8.76 37.54 -27.07
N GLN A 289 7.74 36.94 -26.41
CA GLN A 289 6.38 36.90 -26.95
C GLN A 289 5.65 38.24 -26.83
N ARG A 290 5.92 39.01 -25.78
CA ARG A 290 5.37 40.37 -25.62
C ARG A 290 5.93 41.31 -26.68
N THR A 291 7.19 41.12 -27.09
CA THR A 291 7.82 41.93 -28.15
C THR A 291 7.31 41.57 -29.55
N LEU A 292 7.06 40.28 -29.82
CA LEU A 292 6.49 39.81 -31.09
C LEU A 292 5.03 40.25 -31.30
N ALA A 293 4.26 40.47 -30.23
CA ALA A 293 2.90 41.01 -30.30
C ALA A 293 2.85 42.50 -30.70
N VAL A 294 3.96 43.24 -30.62
CA VAL A 294 4.03 44.68 -30.91
C VAL A 294 4.56 44.99 -32.33
N GLN A 295 5.12 44.02 -33.04
CA GLN A 295 5.62 44.21 -34.40
C GLN A 295 5.10 43.13 -35.35
N ALA A 296 3.95 43.41 -35.96
CA ALA A 296 3.55 42.72 -37.19
C ALA A 296 3.61 43.70 -38.37
N PRO A 297 4.60 43.58 -39.27
CA PRO A 297 4.38 43.82 -40.67
C PRO A 297 4.26 42.49 -41.41
N ILE A 298 3.23 42.42 -42.25
CA ILE A 298 2.94 41.37 -43.21
C ILE A 298 4.07 41.31 -44.24
N LEU A 299 4.81 40.19 -44.32
CA LEU A 299 5.54 39.81 -45.53
C LEU A 299 5.55 38.28 -45.71
N THR A 300 4.86 37.85 -46.75
CA THR A 300 4.95 36.54 -47.41
C THR A 300 6.30 36.35 -48.09
N VAL A 301 7.06 35.27 -47.81
CA VAL A 301 8.00 34.63 -48.78
C VAL A 301 8.17 33.13 -48.49
N GLU A 302 8.32 32.40 -49.58
CA GLU A 302 8.36 30.97 -49.90
C GLU A 302 9.39 30.05 -49.18
N THR A 303 9.08 28.76 -49.18
CA THR A 303 9.93 27.61 -48.83
C THR A 303 10.94 27.23 -49.92
N PRO A 304 12.19 26.84 -49.56
CA PRO A 304 13.00 25.89 -50.33
C PRO A 304 13.48 24.66 -49.52
N PRO A 305 13.99 23.60 -50.19
CA PRO A 305 13.96 22.23 -49.69
C PRO A 305 15.18 21.78 -48.86
N ALA A 306 14.98 20.64 -48.18
CA ALA A 306 15.90 19.97 -47.26
C ALA A 306 17.23 19.50 -47.89
N LYS A 307 18.32 19.61 -47.12
CA LYS A 307 19.58 18.86 -47.26
C LYS A 307 19.97 18.24 -45.91
N PRO A 308 20.53 17.02 -45.86
CA PRO A 308 20.94 16.38 -44.61
C PRO A 308 22.31 16.90 -44.15
N PRO A 309 22.60 16.98 -42.83
CA PRO A 309 23.94 17.28 -42.37
C PRO A 309 24.84 16.03 -42.37
N ALA A 310 26.10 16.26 -42.72
CA ALA A 310 27.18 15.29 -42.77
C ALA A 310 27.63 14.82 -41.37
N SER A 311 28.07 13.57 -41.29
CA SER A 311 28.70 12.97 -40.11
C SER A 311 30.10 13.57 -39.87
N ILE A 312 30.30 14.19 -38.70
CA ILE A 312 31.62 14.58 -38.20
C ILE A 312 32.13 13.45 -37.31
N ALA A 313 33.14 12.72 -37.79
CA ALA A 313 33.87 11.74 -37.00
C ALA A 313 34.96 12.46 -36.16
N ILE A 314 34.80 12.50 -34.84
CA ILE A 314 35.85 12.93 -33.92
C ILE A 314 36.70 11.70 -33.56
N ARG A 315 37.95 11.67 -34.04
CA ARG A 315 38.98 10.73 -33.60
C ARG A 315 39.49 11.13 -32.21
N LEU A 316 39.25 10.32 -31.18
CA LEU A 316 40.00 10.37 -29.93
C LEU A 316 41.26 9.50 -30.05
N GLN A 317 42.43 10.12 -29.96
CA GLN A 317 43.71 9.44 -29.77
C GLN A 317 43.88 9.09 -28.30
N VAL A 318 44.07 7.81 -27.98
CA VAL A 318 44.49 7.34 -26.65
C VAL A 318 45.96 6.92 -26.74
N PRO A 319 46.88 7.44 -25.90
CA PRO A 319 48.26 6.97 -25.90
C PRO A 319 48.36 5.64 -25.14
N VAL A 320 48.71 4.59 -25.89
CA VAL A 320 49.09 3.28 -25.34
C VAL A 320 50.51 3.38 -24.79
N LYS A 321 50.67 3.33 -23.46
CA LYS A 321 51.84 2.78 -22.76
C LYS A 321 51.61 2.83 -21.24
N ARG A 322 51.00 1.77 -20.70
CA ARG A 322 51.14 1.20 -19.35
C ARG A 322 49.98 0.22 -19.09
N ALA A 323 49.98 -0.91 -19.81
CA ALA A 323 48.99 -1.98 -19.64
C ALA A 323 49.62 -3.38 -19.76
N ALA A 324 50.78 -3.58 -19.15
CA ALA A 324 51.46 -4.88 -19.16
C ALA A 324 51.74 -5.46 -17.76
N VAL A 325 51.39 -4.77 -16.67
CA VAL A 325 51.66 -5.25 -15.30
C VAL A 325 50.36 -5.61 -14.54
N THR A 326 49.19 -5.14 -14.98
CA THR A 326 47.90 -5.43 -14.33
C THR A 326 47.21 -6.70 -14.83
N ALA A 327 47.56 -7.22 -16.02
CA ALA A 327 46.95 -8.44 -16.57
C ALA A 327 47.41 -9.72 -15.85
N GLY A 328 48.65 -9.75 -15.32
CA GLY A 328 49.18 -10.91 -14.60
C GLY A 328 48.53 -11.13 -13.22
N ALA A 329 48.22 -10.05 -12.50
CA ALA A 329 47.60 -10.12 -11.17
C ALA A 329 46.12 -10.54 -11.24
N VAL A 330 45.40 -10.11 -12.28
CA VAL A 330 43.99 -10.50 -12.50
C VAL A 330 43.88 -11.97 -12.91
N ALA A 331 44.84 -12.50 -13.68
CA ALA A 331 44.86 -13.91 -14.06
C ALA A 331 45.12 -14.85 -12.86
N ILE A 332 45.99 -14.45 -11.91
CA ILE A 332 46.27 -15.23 -10.70
C ILE A 332 45.08 -15.20 -9.72
N LEU A 333 44.41 -14.05 -9.58
CA LEU A 333 43.20 -13.92 -8.76
C LEU A 333 42.00 -14.67 -9.37
N ALA A 334 41.89 -14.71 -10.70
CA ALA A 334 40.88 -15.50 -11.39
C ALA A 334 41.14 -17.02 -11.25
N LEU A 335 42.39 -17.47 -11.27
CA LEU A 335 42.74 -18.87 -11.03
C LEU A 335 42.46 -19.30 -9.59
N ALA A 336 42.77 -18.44 -8.61
CA ALA A 336 42.47 -18.67 -7.20
C ALA A 336 40.95 -18.67 -6.92
N ALA A 337 40.18 -17.84 -7.61
CA ALA A 337 38.72 -17.83 -7.53
C ALA A 337 38.07 -19.05 -8.21
N TRP A 338 38.71 -19.61 -9.24
CA TRP A 338 38.19 -20.78 -9.95
C TRP A 338 38.51 -22.10 -9.23
N GLN A 339 39.67 -22.21 -8.58
CA GLN A 339 40.07 -23.41 -7.81
C GLN A 339 39.74 -23.33 -6.30
N GLY A 340 39.52 -22.13 -5.76
CA GLY A 340 39.18 -21.90 -4.36
C GLY A 340 37.97 -22.71 -3.85
N PRO A 341 36.86 -22.82 -4.60
CA PRO A 341 35.72 -23.63 -4.20
C PRO A 341 36.02 -25.14 -4.16
N ALA A 342 36.89 -25.63 -5.04
CA ALA A 342 37.30 -27.04 -5.08
C ALA A 342 38.28 -27.38 -3.95
N LEU A 343 39.19 -26.46 -3.61
CA LEU A 343 40.12 -26.62 -2.49
C LEU A 343 39.40 -26.50 -1.13
N LEU A 344 38.43 -25.60 -1.01
CA LEU A 344 37.54 -25.50 0.16
C LEU A 344 36.59 -26.70 0.29
N ALA A 345 36.14 -27.29 -0.81
CA ALA A 345 35.39 -28.55 -0.80
C ALA A 345 36.27 -29.74 -0.38
N ALA A 346 37.53 -29.80 -0.81
CA ALA A 346 38.49 -30.82 -0.39
C ALA A 346 38.90 -30.67 1.11
N LEU A 347 39.01 -29.44 1.60
CA LEU A 347 39.27 -29.13 3.02
C LEU A 347 38.03 -29.34 3.90
N ARG A 348 36.80 -29.06 3.41
CA ARG A 348 35.54 -29.43 4.07
C ARG A 348 35.31 -30.94 4.11
N GLY A 349 35.79 -31.68 3.10
CA GLY A 349 35.79 -33.14 3.10
C GLY A 349 36.62 -33.77 4.22
N HIS A 350 37.58 -33.04 4.80
CA HIS A 350 38.43 -33.53 5.90
C HIS A 350 38.08 -32.97 7.28
N TYR A 351 37.12 -32.04 7.37
CA TYR A 351 36.58 -31.52 8.64
C TYR A 351 35.04 -31.40 8.58
N SER A 352 34.36 -32.55 8.56
CA SER A 352 33.18 -32.85 9.41
C SER A 352 32.47 -34.11 8.89
N SER A 353 33.01 -35.29 9.16
CA SER A 353 32.14 -36.45 9.38
C SER A 353 31.58 -36.36 10.80
N ALA A 354 30.72 -35.36 11.06
CA ALA A 354 29.78 -35.55 12.15
C ALA A 354 28.92 -36.74 11.73
N GLN A 355 29.15 -37.91 12.34
CA GLN A 355 28.31 -39.08 12.13
C GLN A 355 26.85 -38.64 12.31
N PHE A 356 25.99 -39.00 11.35
CA PHE A 356 24.56 -38.69 11.42
C PHE A 356 24.03 -39.15 12.80
N SER A 357 23.45 -38.21 13.54
CA SER A 357 22.84 -38.48 14.84
C SER A 357 21.34 -38.34 14.72
N GLU A 358 20.63 -39.46 14.82
CA GLU A 358 19.17 -39.51 14.77
C GLU A 358 18.54 -38.61 15.84
N MET A 359 19.08 -38.61 17.06
CA MET A 359 18.63 -37.75 18.15
C MET A 359 18.81 -36.25 17.86
N ALA A 360 19.96 -35.86 17.28
CA ALA A 360 20.22 -34.47 16.94
C ALA A 360 19.29 -33.98 15.81
N ALA A 361 19.09 -34.82 14.78
CA ALA A 361 18.18 -34.54 13.69
C ALA A 361 16.72 -34.46 14.19
N MET A 362 16.27 -35.40 15.00
CA MET A 362 14.94 -35.39 15.61
C MET A 362 14.70 -34.12 16.43
N LYS A 363 15.65 -33.76 17.29
CA LYS A 363 15.57 -32.53 18.11
C LYS A 363 15.48 -31.29 17.23
N ALA A 364 16.37 -31.16 16.23
CA ALA A 364 16.35 -30.03 15.31
C ALA A 364 15.03 -29.94 14.52
N GLY A 365 14.48 -31.07 14.08
CA GLY A 365 13.18 -31.13 13.41
C GLY A 365 12.03 -30.69 14.32
N MET A 366 12.00 -31.15 15.56
CA MET A 366 10.96 -30.80 16.53
C MET A 366 11.06 -29.34 17.00
N ASP A 367 12.27 -28.82 17.22
CA ASP A 367 12.50 -27.42 17.56
C ASP A 367 12.03 -26.51 16.41
N ALA A 368 12.29 -26.90 15.15
CA ALA A 368 11.81 -26.16 13.98
C ALA A 368 10.28 -26.23 13.81
N LEU A 369 9.64 -27.36 14.15
CA LEU A 369 8.17 -27.47 14.14
C LEU A 369 7.49 -26.54 15.15
N ARG A 370 8.15 -26.19 16.26
CA ARG A 370 7.59 -25.24 17.24
C ARG A 370 7.58 -23.79 16.72
N ALA A 371 8.47 -23.44 15.79
CA ALA A 371 8.55 -22.13 15.15
C ALA A 371 7.76 -22.08 13.81
N PHE A 372 6.61 -22.76 13.75
CA PHE A 372 5.88 -23.00 12.49
C PHE A 372 5.29 -21.76 11.83
N ASP A 373 5.17 -20.64 12.54
CA ASP A 373 4.59 -19.40 12.03
C ASP A 373 5.57 -18.60 11.15
N LEU A 374 6.85 -18.98 11.14
CA LEU A 374 7.89 -18.39 10.31
C LEU A 374 8.03 -19.18 9.01
N ASP A 375 7.68 -18.58 7.87
CA ASP A 375 7.72 -19.25 6.55
C ASP A 375 9.12 -19.79 6.17
N SER A 376 10.19 -19.20 6.72
CA SER A 376 11.58 -19.63 6.55
C SER A 376 11.96 -20.91 7.32
N SER A 377 11.15 -21.36 8.29
CA SER A 377 11.46 -22.52 9.14
C SER A 377 10.98 -23.86 8.56
N GLN A 378 10.08 -23.85 7.56
CA GLN A 378 9.37 -25.05 7.08
C GLN A 378 10.26 -26.10 6.39
N LYS A 379 11.43 -25.73 5.86
CA LYS A 379 12.33 -26.67 5.16
C LYS A 379 13.09 -27.57 6.13
N ILE A 380 13.53 -27.01 7.25
CA ILE A 380 14.32 -27.69 8.27
C ILE A 380 13.62 -28.96 8.78
N PRO A 381 12.35 -28.95 9.24
CA PRO A 381 11.72 -30.16 9.75
C PRO A 381 11.59 -31.23 8.66
N ILE A 382 11.27 -30.86 7.42
CA ILE A 382 11.21 -31.81 6.30
C ILE A 382 12.56 -32.49 6.10
N GLU A 383 13.64 -31.72 6.02
CA GLU A 383 15.00 -32.24 5.83
C GLU A 383 15.42 -33.15 6.99
N GLN A 384 15.23 -32.70 8.23
CA GLN A 384 15.63 -33.45 9.42
C GLN A 384 14.86 -34.77 9.59
N PHE A 385 13.52 -34.74 9.47
CA PHE A 385 12.72 -35.97 9.59
C PHE A 385 12.94 -36.91 8.40
N THR A 386 13.15 -36.39 7.19
CA THR A 386 13.52 -37.21 6.03
C THR A 386 14.86 -37.92 6.27
N ALA A 387 15.86 -37.21 6.82
CA ALA A 387 17.15 -37.82 7.14
C ALA A 387 17.03 -38.93 8.19
N VAL A 388 16.17 -38.75 9.20
CA VAL A 388 15.86 -39.82 10.18
C VAL A 388 15.23 -41.02 9.49
N LEU A 389 14.19 -40.82 8.67
CA LEU A 389 13.49 -41.92 7.98
C LEU A 389 14.36 -42.65 6.95
N GLN A 390 15.37 -42.00 6.38
CA GLN A 390 16.35 -42.67 5.50
C GLN A 390 17.22 -43.68 6.26
N HIS A 391 17.54 -43.40 7.52
CA HIS A 391 18.36 -44.29 8.36
C HIS A 391 17.49 -45.27 9.16
N ASN A 392 16.31 -44.85 9.59
CA ASN A 392 15.35 -45.62 10.37
C ASN A 392 13.93 -45.44 9.83
N PRO A 393 13.53 -46.19 8.77
CA PRO A 393 12.22 -46.06 8.15
C PRO A 393 11.03 -46.37 9.06
N ALA A 394 11.25 -47.08 10.17
CA ALA A 394 10.20 -47.44 11.13
C ALA A 394 10.00 -46.39 12.23
N ASN A 395 10.74 -45.28 12.23
CA ASN A 395 10.62 -44.25 13.26
C ASN A 395 9.26 -43.51 13.16
N ALA A 396 8.32 -43.87 14.04
CA ALA A 396 6.98 -43.31 14.08
C ALA A 396 6.96 -41.80 14.36
N THR A 397 7.86 -41.30 15.22
CA THR A 397 7.94 -39.87 15.56
C THR A 397 8.42 -39.04 14.36
N ALA A 398 9.42 -39.54 13.62
CA ALA A 398 9.90 -38.87 12.41
C ALA A 398 8.84 -38.88 11.30
N ALA A 399 8.11 -39.99 11.13
CA ALA A 399 6.99 -40.07 10.20
C ALA A 399 5.89 -39.07 10.57
N ALA A 400 5.49 -39.00 11.84
CA ALA A 400 4.49 -38.04 12.30
C ALA A 400 4.97 -36.58 12.13
N GLY A 401 6.22 -36.29 12.49
CA GLY A 401 6.84 -34.98 12.31
C GLY A 401 6.92 -34.56 10.85
N LEU A 402 7.30 -35.49 9.94
CA LEU A 402 7.34 -35.24 8.50
C LEU A 402 5.93 -35.02 7.94
N SER A 403 4.92 -35.73 8.46
CA SER A 403 3.53 -35.50 8.09
C SER A 403 3.09 -34.09 8.44
N ILE A 404 3.27 -33.68 9.69
CA ILE A 404 2.95 -32.33 10.18
C ILE A 404 3.69 -31.26 9.36
N ALA A 405 4.99 -31.44 9.12
CA ALA A 405 5.80 -30.53 8.32
C ALA A 405 5.29 -30.44 6.86
N SER A 406 4.90 -31.57 6.27
CA SER A 406 4.32 -31.62 4.93
C SER A 406 2.95 -30.93 4.88
N THR A 407 2.12 -31.06 5.92
CA THR A 407 0.86 -30.32 6.03
C THR A 407 1.09 -28.82 6.15
N LEU A 408 2.06 -28.37 6.96
CA LEU A 408 2.44 -26.96 7.05
C LEU A 408 2.95 -26.44 5.71
N ARG A 409 3.77 -27.23 5.02
CA ARG A 409 4.27 -26.89 3.69
C ARG A 409 3.14 -26.76 2.68
N TYR A 410 2.16 -27.66 2.71
CA TYR A 410 0.94 -27.53 1.90
C TYR A 410 0.23 -26.17 2.13
N LEU A 411 0.25 -25.62 3.34
CA LEU A 411 -0.33 -24.31 3.62
C LEU A 411 0.51 -23.14 3.08
N GLY A 412 1.84 -23.23 3.12
CA GLY A 412 2.77 -22.20 2.66
C GLY A 412 3.06 -22.21 1.16
N ASP A 413 3.34 -23.37 0.56
CA ASP A 413 3.76 -23.59 -0.84
C ASP A 413 2.60 -23.61 -1.83
N GLY A 414 1.60 -22.78 -1.57
CA GLY A 414 0.51 -22.59 -2.50
C GLY A 414 -0.40 -23.79 -2.71
N ARG A 415 -0.50 -24.68 -1.70
CA ARG A 415 -1.43 -25.81 -1.67
C ARG A 415 -1.17 -26.87 -2.74
N ASP A 416 0.11 -27.15 -3.03
CA ASP A 416 0.49 -28.29 -3.85
C ASP A 416 0.05 -29.62 -3.20
N GLU A 417 -0.77 -30.37 -3.94
CA GLU A 417 -1.34 -31.66 -3.51
C GLU A 417 -0.27 -32.70 -3.17
N THR A 418 0.91 -32.62 -3.76
CA THR A 418 1.99 -33.57 -3.47
C THR A 418 2.39 -33.54 -2.00
N TRP A 419 2.35 -32.35 -1.37
CA TRP A 419 2.65 -32.19 0.06
C TRP A 419 1.55 -32.79 0.95
N LEU A 420 0.28 -32.63 0.58
CA LEU A 420 -0.81 -33.22 1.36
C LEU A 420 -0.84 -34.74 1.21
N GLN A 421 -0.57 -35.28 0.00
CA GLN A 421 -0.40 -36.71 -0.22
C GLN A 421 0.77 -37.28 0.60
N ARG A 422 1.91 -36.57 0.60
CA ARG A 422 3.06 -36.93 1.44
C ARG A 422 2.67 -36.90 2.92
N ALA A 423 1.90 -35.91 3.36
CA ALA A 423 1.43 -35.84 4.74
C ALA A 423 0.56 -37.04 5.11
N ASP A 424 -0.40 -37.42 4.26
CA ASP A 424 -1.29 -38.56 4.49
C ASP A 424 -0.53 -39.90 4.54
N VAL A 425 0.41 -40.13 3.62
CA VAL A 425 1.26 -41.33 3.64
C VAL A 425 2.05 -41.42 4.94
N ASN A 426 2.68 -40.31 5.37
CA ASN A 426 3.51 -40.30 6.56
C ASN A 426 2.69 -40.39 7.86
N ALA A 427 1.47 -39.83 7.90
CA ALA A 427 0.58 -39.98 9.05
C ALA A 427 0.14 -41.45 9.23
N LYS A 428 -0.25 -42.10 8.13
CA LYS A 428 -0.59 -43.53 8.13
C LYS A 428 0.60 -44.42 8.51
N GLN A 429 1.79 -44.09 8.02
CA GLN A 429 3.02 -44.79 8.40
C GLN A 429 3.31 -44.64 9.90
N ALA A 430 3.14 -43.44 10.46
CA ALA A 430 3.34 -43.20 11.87
C ALA A 430 2.38 -44.03 12.73
N LEU A 431 1.08 -44.03 12.40
CA LEU A 431 0.06 -44.83 13.10
C LEU A 431 0.29 -46.34 12.96
N ALA A 432 0.74 -46.81 11.79
CA ALA A 432 1.05 -48.22 11.57
C ALA A 432 2.30 -48.67 12.35
N ALA A 433 3.25 -47.75 12.58
CA ALA A 433 4.47 -48.02 13.34
C ALA A 433 4.21 -47.96 14.86
N ASP A 434 3.41 -47.00 15.32
CA ASP A 434 3.04 -46.83 16.73
C ASP A 434 1.69 -46.09 16.85
N ASP A 435 0.62 -46.81 17.17
CA ASP A 435 -0.71 -46.25 17.39
C ASP A 435 -0.92 -45.75 18.83
N GLN A 436 0.04 -45.92 19.72
CA GLN A 436 0.05 -45.34 21.06
C GLN A 436 0.83 -44.02 21.11
N LEU A 437 1.43 -43.60 19.98
CA LEU A 437 2.10 -42.32 19.86
C LEU A 437 1.10 -41.18 19.66
N ALA A 438 0.97 -40.30 20.65
CA ALA A 438 0.07 -39.15 20.59
C ALA A 438 0.33 -38.25 19.37
N LEU A 439 1.60 -38.09 18.96
CA LEU A 439 1.98 -37.28 17.79
C LEU A 439 1.49 -37.89 16.46
N ALA A 440 1.40 -39.21 16.35
CA ALA A 440 0.86 -39.87 15.15
C ALA A 440 -0.62 -39.53 14.94
N HIS A 441 -1.39 -39.50 16.03
CA HIS A 441 -2.77 -39.01 16.01
C HIS A 441 -2.89 -37.52 15.72
N VAL A 442 -1.96 -36.67 16.18
CA VAL A 442 -1.90 -35.25 15.77
C VAL A 442 -1.72 -35.13 14.26
N ALA A 443 -0.75 -35.88 13.69
CA ALA A 443 -0.48 -35.87 12.26
C ALA A 443 -1.73 -36.29 11.46
N GLN A 444 -2.39 -37.37 11.86
CA GLN A 444 -3.62 -37.84 11.20
C GLN A 444 -4.77 -36.83 11.36
N ALA A 445 -4.91 -36.19 12.53
CA ALA A 445 -5.91 -35.16 12.75
C ALA A 445 -5.77 -33.99 11.76
N TRP A 446 -4.55 -33.51 11.56
CA TRP A 446 -4.28 -32.39 10.64
C TRP A 446 -4.51 -32.79 9.19
N VAL A 447 -4.11 -34.00 8.78
CA VAL A 447 -4.43 -34.54 7.45
C VAL A 447 -5.95 -34.59 7.22
N HIS A 448 -6.70 -35.12 8.20
CA HIS A 448 -8.17 -35.16 8.11
C HIS A 448 -8.79 -33.76 8.00
N GLU A 449 -8.32 -32.78 8.78
CA GLU A 449 -8.78 -31.39 8.72
C GLU A 449 -8.63 -30.81 7.31
N TYR A 450 -7.47 -30.96 6.69
CA TYR A 450 -7.22 -30.42 5.35
C TYR A 450 -7.82 -31.23 4.20
N HIS A 451 -8.30 -32.44 4.48
CA HIS A 451 -9.22 -33.18 3.61
C HIS A 451 -10.70 -32.82 3.82
N GLY A 452 -11.02 -31.91 4.75
CA GLY A 452 -12.38 -31.50 5.07
C GLY A 452 -13.13 -32.48 5.98
N LYS A 453 -12.44 -33.48 6.55
CA LYS A 453 -13.00 -34.49 7.46
C LYS A 453 -12.92 -34.03 8.90
N ASN A 454 -13.60 -32.93 9.23
CA ASN A 454 -13.48 -32.25 10.52
C ASN A 454 -13.87 -33.13 11.72
N GLU A 455 -14.85 -34.02 11.57
CA GLU A 455 -15.24 -34.94 12.64
C GLU A 455 -14.18 -36.01 12.92
N ASP A 456 -13.59 -36.57 11.85
CA ASP A 456 -12.49 -37.51 11.97
C ASP A 456 -11.26 -36.81 12.57
N ALA A 457 -10.97 -35.57 12.16
CA ALA A 457 -9.90 -34.76 12.74
C ALA A 457 -10.07 -34.55 14.24
N LEU A 458 -11.30 -34.24 14.68
CA LEU A 458 -11.62 -34.05 16.10
C LEU A 458 -11.50 -35.35 16.91
N ARG A 459 -11.85 -36.49 16.28
CA ARG A 459 -11.70 -37.83 16.88
C ARG A 459 -10.23 -38.14 17.11
N GLU A 460 -9.39 -37.98 16.10
CA GLU A 460 -7.93 -38.20 16.19
C GLU A 460 -7.28 -37.27 17.23
N ALA A 461 -7.62 -35.98 17.22
CA ALA A 461 -7.14 -35.05 18.24
C ALA A 461 -7.55 -35.45 19.66
N THR A 462 -8.72 -36.07 19.83
CA THR A 462 -9.17 -36.57 21.13
C THR A 462 -8.43 -37.83 21.56
N ILE A 463 -8.12 -38.75 20.63
CA ILE A 463 -7.28 -39.92 20.92
C ILE A 463 -5.89 -39.46 21.38
N SER A 464 -5.28 -38.52 20.66
CA SER A 464 -4.00 -37.92 21.04
C SER A 464 -4.00 -37.36 22.47
N LEU A 465 -5.06 -36.64 22.86
CA LEU A 465 -5.20 -36.08 24.21
C LEU A 465 -5.52 -37.12 25.29
N ASN A 466 -6.08 -38.28 24.93
CA ASN A 466 -6.24 -39.37 25.89
C ASN A 466 -4.90 -40.05 26.20
N LEU A 467 -4.00 -40.11 25.20
CA LEU A 467 -2.63 -40.63 25.36
C LEU A 467 -1.73 -39.62 26.08
N GLU A 468 -1.79 -38.35 25.69
CA GLU A 468 -1.04 -37.24 26.27
C GLU A 468 -1.95 -36.02 26.54
N PRO A 469 -2.53 -35.90 27.75
CA PRO A 469 -3.51 -34.85 28.08
C PRO A 469 -3.05 -33.41 27.87
N ASN A 470 -1.75 -33.16 27.94
CA ASN A 470 -1.14 -31.86 27.77
C ASN A 470 -0.36 -31.73 26.46
N ASN A 471 -0.63 -32.56 25.44
CA ASN A 471 0.05 -32.43 24.15
C ASN A 471 -0.31 -31.08 23.49
N PHE A 472 0.69 -30.21 23.32
CA PHE A 472 0.51 -28.85 22.80
C PHE A 472 -0.15 -28.82 21.42
N LEU A 473 0.33 -29.63 20.47
CA LEU A 473 -0.17 -29.61 19.09
C LEU A 473 -1.59 -30.16 18.98
N ALA A 474 -1.92 -31.16 19.80
CA ALA A 474 -3.27 -31.71 19.89
C ALA A 474 -4.26 -30.69 20.48
N LEU A 475 -3.90 -30.02 21.57
CA LEU A 475 -4.71 -28.96 22.17
C LEU A 475 -4.91 -27.79 21.20
N TYR A 476 -3.83 -27.32 20.57
CA TYR A 476 -3.86 -26.26 19.56
C TYR A 476 -4.77 -26.63 18.37
N GLY A 477 -4.60 -27.82 17.80
CA GLY A 477 -5.41 -28.31 16.69
C GLY A 477 -6.90 -28.45 17.07
N LYS A 478 -7.20 -29.01 18.24
CA LYS A 478 -8.57 -29.18 18.73
C LYS A 478 -9.26 -27.83 19.00
N ALA A 479 -8.57 -26.88 19.62
CA ALA A 479 -9.08 -25.52 19.80
C ALA A 479 -9.36 -24.85 18.45
N ARG A 480 -8.44 -24.95 17.49
CA ARG A 480 -8.62 -24.42 16.13
C ARG A 480 -9.85 -25.03 15.45
N LEU A 481 -10.03 -26.35 15.51
CA LEU A 481 -11.19 -27.06 14.95
C LEU A 481 -12.53 -26.57 15.56
N TYR A 482 -12.57 -26.32 16.87
CA TYR A 482 -13.75 -25.76 17.51
C TYR A 482 -14.01 -24.31 17.09
N ILE A 483 -12.97 -23.47 16.97
CA ILE A 483 -13.11 -22.09 16.50
C ILE A 483 -13.68 -22.04 15.08
N VAL A 484 -13.14 -22.83 14.15
CA VAL A 484 -13.63 -22.83 12.75
C VAL A 484 -15.02 -23.44 12.62
N SER A 485 -15.43 -24.26 13.59
CA SER A 485 -16.78 -24.84 13.70
C SER A 485 -17.75 -23.95 14.51
N TYR A 486 -17.35 -22.72 14.87
CA TYR A 486 -18.15 -21.78 15.68
C TYR A 486 -18.57 -22.32 17.06
N LYS A 487 -17.83 -23.31 17.58
CA LYS A 487 -18.02 -23.93 18.90
C LYS A 487 -17.18 -23.20 19.96
N PHE A 488 -17.48 -21.92 20.19
CA PHE A 488 -16.62 -21.02 20.95
C PHE A 488 -16.44 -21.39 22.42
N GLU A 489 -17.47 -21.93 23.07
CA GLU A 489 -17.38 -22.33 24.47
C GLU A 489 -16.47 -23.55 24.65
N GLN A 490 -16.58 -24.56 23.76
CA GLN A 490 -15.66 -25.69 23.75
C GLN A 490 -14.23 -25.26 23.38
N ALA A 491 -14.09 -24.33 22.43
CA ALA A 491 -12.77 -23.77 22.09
C ALA A 491 -12.13 -23.10 23.30
N LYS A 492 -12.90 -22.30 24.05
CA LYS A 492 -12.42 -21.63 25.26
C LYS A 492 -11.96 -22.62 26.33
N GLN A 493 -12.73 -23.67 26.59
CA GLN A 493 -12.34 -24.70 27.57
C GLN A 493 -10.99 -25.36 27.21
N VAL A 494 -10.81 -25.73 25.94
CA VAL A 494 -9.55 -26.32 25.47
C VAL A 494 -8.39 -25.31 25.53
N LEU A 495 -8.64 -24.05 25.18
CA LEU A 495 -7.63 -22.99 25.25
C LEU A 495 -7.21 -22.68 26.69
N ASP A 496 -8.17 -22.58 27.62
CA ASP A 496 -7.88 -22.32 29.04
C ASP A 496 -7.03 -23.47 29.62
N GLN A 497 -7.33 -24.73 29.27
CA GLN A 497 -6.49 -25.88 29.62
C GLN A 497 -5.09 -25.78 29.00
N ALA A 498 -5.01 -25.44 27.71
CA ALA A 498 -3.75 -25.36 26.99
C ALA A 498 -2.82 -24.27 27.52
N ILE A 499 -3.36 -23.09 27.81
CA ILE A 499 -2.61 -21.95 28.36
C ILE A 499 -2.12 -22.28 29.77
N LEU A 500 -2.93 -22.98 30.57
CA LEU A 500 -2.50 -23.45 31.89
C LEU A 500 -1.36 -24.46 31.80
N ALA A 501 -1.41 -25.39 30.84
CA ALA A 501 -0.38 -26.40 30.63
C ALA A 501 0.90 -25.84 30.00
N HIS A 502 0.79 -24.79 29.18
CA HIS A 502 1.88 -24.20 28.38
C HIS A 502 1.91 -22.67 28.48
N PRO A 503 2.16 -22.08 29.65
CA PRO A 503 2.00 -20.64 29.90
C PRO A 503 2.98 -19.74 29.10
N GLN A 504 4.04 -20.32 28.53
CA GLN A 504 5.02 -19.58 27.73
C GLN A 504 4.70 -19.61 26.21
N GLU A 505 3.70 -20.39 25.79
CA GLU A 505 3.37 -20.57 24.38
C GLU A 505 2.45 -19.45 23.86
N TYR A 506 3.07 -18.42 23.28
CA TYR A 506 2.36 -17.24 22.75
C TYR A 506 1.29 -17.58 21.69
N LEU A 507 1.47 -18.68 20.95
CA LEU A 507 0.54 -19.15 19.92
C LEU A 507 -0.85 -19.49 20.47
N LEU A 508 -0.94 -19.95 21.73
CA LEU A 508 -2.23 -20.20 22.39
C LEU A 508 -2.96 -18.89 22.68
N VAL A 509 -2.22 -17.84 23.05
CA VAL A 509 -2.75 -16.49 23.26
C VAL A 509 -3.17 -15.87 21.92
N THR A 510 -2.40 -16.07 20.85
CA THR A 510 -2.82 -15.69 19.49
C THR A 510 -4.11 -16.41 19.10
N LEU A 511 -4.23 -17.71 19.39
CA LEU A 511 -5.43 -18.49 19.06
C LEU A 511 -6.65 -18.06 19.90
N LEU A 512 -6.44 -17.65 21.16
CA LEU A 512 -7.46 -17.03 22.00
C LEU A 512 -7.95 -15.71 21.38
N GLY A 513 -7.04 -14.84 20.94
CA GLY A 513 -7.40 -13.62 20.23
C GLY A 513 -8.19 -13.90 18.95
N TYR A 514 -7.78 -14.92 18.18
CA TYR A 514 -8.50 -15.35 16.99
C TYR A 514 -9.91 -15.87 17.30
N MET A 515 -10.09 -16.60 18.42
CA MET A 515 -11.40 -17.02 18.90
C MET A 515 -12.29 -15.80 19.23
N HIS A 516 -11.79 -14.83 20.00
CA HIS A 516 -12.52 -13.60 20.33
C HIS A 516 -12.92 -12.84 19.06
N TYR A 517 -12.00 -12.70 18.10
CA TYR A 517 -12.25 -12.05 16.82
C TYR A 517 -13.40 -12.73 16.05
N LYS A 518 -13.43 -14.08 16.03
CA LYS A 518 -14.49 -14.85 15.39
C LYS A 518 -15.83 -14.78 16.10
N LYS A 519 -15.82 -14.65 17.43
CA LYS A 519 -17.01 -14.43 18.26
C LYS A 519 -17.58 -12.99 18.09
N GLY A 520 -16.81 -12.08 17.51
CA GLY A 520 -17.17 -10.66 17.36
C GLY A 520 -16.73 -9.79 18.54
N ASP A 521 -15.99 -10.35 19.49
CA ASP A 521 -15.41 -9.62 20.61
C ASP A 521 -14.05 -9.04 20.22
N TYR A 522 -14.08 -7.87 19.55
CA TYR A 522 -12.86 -7.26 19.01
C TYR A 522 -11.95 -6.67 20.08
N VAL A 523 -12.50 -6.25 21.22
CA VAL A 523 -11.72 -5.73 22.35
C VAL A 523 -10.95 -6.86 23.03
N GLY A 524 -11.59 -8.00 23.31
CA GLY A 524 -10.92 -9.19 23.83
C GLY A 524 -9.87 -9.73 22.85
N ALA A 525 -10.16 -9.67 21.54
CA ALA A 525 -9.20 -10.05 20.50
C ALA A 525 -7.95 -9.15 20.51
N GLU A 526 -8.13 -7.83 20.56
CA GLU A 526 -7.03 -6.87 20.65
C GLU A 526 -6.14 -7.12 21.88
N GLN A 527 -6.76 -7.31 23.06
CA GLN A 527 -6.01 -7.58 24.29
C GLN A 527 -5.13 -8.82 24.16
N ALA A 528 -5.69 -9.91 23.64
CA ALA A 528 -4.96 -11.15 23.43
C ALA A 528 -3.85 -11.01 22.38
N PHE A 529 -4.07 -10.31 21.26
CA PHE A 529 -3.02 -10.11 20.27
C PHE A 529 -1.87 -9.22 20.79
N ARG A 530 -2.17 -8.18 21.57
CA ARG A 530 -1.14 -7.36 22.22
C ARG A 530 -0.35 -8.15 23.26
N GLU A 531 -1.01 -9.01 24.03
CA GLU A 531 -0.35 -9.95 24.95
C GLU A 531 0.61 -10.87 24.19
N SER A 532 0.13 -11.49 23.12
CA SER A 532 0.93 -12.38 22.28
C SER A 532 2.14 -11.67 21.65
N ILE A 533 1.99 -10.44 21.15
CA ILE A 533 3.11 -9.62 20.65
C ILE A 533 4.11 -9.30 21.77
N ARG A 534 3.64 -9.07 23.01
CA ARG A 534 4.55 -8.84 24.14
C ARG A 534 5.38 -10.08 24.47
N MET A 535 4.76 -11.26 24.40
CA MET A 535 5.44 -12.55 24.61
C MET A 535 6.44 -12.84 23.48
N ASN A 536 6.07 -12.58 22.22
CA ASN A 536 6.93 -12.77 21.06
C ASN A 536 6.75 -11.66 20.00
N PRO A 537 7.58 -10.60 20.05
CA PRO A 537 7.53 -9.50 19.08
C PRO A 537 7.93 -9.88 17.65
N ARG A 538 8.42 -11.11 17.43
CA ARG A 538 8.90 -11.57 16.12
C ARG A 538 7.85 -12.30 15.28
N SER A 539 6.61 -12.38 15.74
CA SER A 539 5.54 -13.07 15.00
C SER A 539 4.75 -12.11 14.10
N PRO A 540 5.03 -12.03 12.78
CA PRO A 540 4.33 -11.11 11.88
C PRO A 540 2.83 -11.43 11.74
N ALA A 541 2.43 -12.70 11.91
CA ALA A 541 1.04 -13.12 11.86
C ALA A 541 0.18 -12.44 12.95
N THR A 542 0.74 -12.27 14.15
CA THR A 542 0.01 -11.65 15.26
C THR A 542 -0.25 -10.17 15.02
N TYR A 543 0.67 -9.46 14.35
CA TYR A 543 0.44 -8.08 13.89
C TYR A 543 -0.69 -7.99 12.85
N ALA A 544 -0.75 -8.95 11.91
CA ALA A 544 -1.84 -9.01 10.94
C ALA A 544 -3.21 -9.20 11.63
N TYR A 545 -3.28 -10.05 12.66
CA TYR A 545 -4.52 -10.23 13.41
C TYR A 545 -4.90 -9.02 14.29
N LEU A 546 -3.92 -8.36 14.91
CA LEU A 546 -4.17 -7.12 15.66
C LEU A 546 -4.68 -6.01 14.72
N ASN A 547 -4.05 -5.85 13.55
CA ASN A 547 -4.53 -4.93 12.52
C ASN A 547 -6.00 -5.21 12.16
N ALA A 548 -6.36 -6.47 11.91
CA ALA A 548 -7.74 -6.83 11.61
C ALA A 548 -8.71 -6.48 12.76
N ALA A 549 -8.33 -6.74 14.01
CA ALA A 549 -9.15 -6.40 15.18
C ALA A 549 -9.35 -4.88 15.34
N LEU A 550 -8.32 -4.08 15.07
CA LEU A 550 -8.38 -2.61 15.13
C LEU A 550 -9.28 -2.02 14.04
N LEU A 551 -9.22 -2.56 12.82
CA LEU A 551 -10.12 -2.14 11.74
C LEU A 551 -11.59 -2.40 12.08
N ARG A 552 -11.90 -3.53 12.75
CA ARG A 552 -13.27 -3.82 13.21
C ARG A 552 -13.76 -2.89 14.33
N GLN A 553 -12.85 -2.13 14.94
CA GLN A 553 -13.13 -1.10 15.93
C GLN A 553 -13.06 0.32 15.33
N ASN A 554 -12.96 0.47 14.00
CA ASN A 554 -12.84 1.75 13.29
C ASN A 554 -11.59 2.56 13.69
N ARG A 555 -10.50 1.90 14.08
CA ARG A 555 -9.22 2.52 14.46
C ARG A 555 -8.21 2.43 13.30
N ASP A 556 -8.56 3.04 12.17
CA ASP A 556 -7.85 2.84 10.89
C ASP A 556 -6.38 3.28 10.91
N ASP A 557 -6.08 4.42 11.54
CA ASP A 557 -4.72 4.97 11.58
C ASP A 557 -3.78 4.10 12.42
N GLU A 558 -4.25 3.64 13.57
CA GLU A 558 -3.50 2.73 14.42
C GLU A 558 -3.37 1.34 13.80
N ALA A 559 -4.42 0.86 13.12
CA ALA A 559 -4.35 -0.38 12.38
C ALA A 559 -3.24 -0.33 11.32
N LEU A 560 -3.08 0.80 10.62
CA LEU A 560 -2.01 0.99 9.63
C LEU A 560 -0.63 1.04 10.31
N GLN A 561 -0.49 1.67 11.46
CA GLN A 561 0.75 1.67 12.25
C GLN A 561 1.16 0.25 12.67
N VAL A 562 0.23 -0.53 13.23
CA VAL A 562 0.46 -1.93 13.62
C VAL A 562 0.88 -2.77 12.41
N LEU A 563 0.26 -2.51 11.26
CA LEU A 563 0.61 -3.20 10.02
C LEU A 563 2.06 -2.89 9.60
N GLN A 564 2.46 -1.61 9.63
CA GLN A 564 3.83 -1.18 9.34
C GLN A 564 4.83 -1.80 10.31
N GLN A 565 4.51 -1.88 11.61
CA GLN A 565 5.34 -2.57 12.60
C GLN A 565 5.54 -4.05 12.24
N GLY A 566 4.47 -4.76 11.87
CA GLY A 566 4.56 -6.15 11.42
C GLY A 566 5.46 -6.31 10.19
N LEU A 567 5.37 -5.38 9.22
CA LEU A 567 6.20 -5.43 8.01
C LEU A 567 7.68 -5.12 8.28
N GLN A 568 7.99 -4.37 9.34
CA GLN A 568 9.37 -4.18 9.81
C GLN A 568 9.97 -5.44 10.44
N VAL A 569 9.13 -6.31 11.03
CA VAL A 569 9.57 -7.60 11.57
C VAL A 569 9.96 -8.54 10.44
N SER A 570 9.05 -8.79 9.50
CA SER A 570 9.29 -9.61 8.32
C SER A 570 8.21 -9.39 7.27
N PRO A 571 8.54 -9.49 5.97
CA PRO A 571 7.54 -9.69 4.93
C PRO A 571 6.61 -10.87 5.28
N TYR A 572 5.30 -10.65 5.22
CA TYR A 572 4.29 -11.68 5.47
C TYR A 572 3.05 -11.40 4.61
N TRP A 573 2.55 -12.44 3.95
CA TRP A 573 1.49 -12.30 2.94
C TRP A 573 0.21 -11.66 3.49
N GLU A 574 -0.16 -11.95 4.74
CA GLU A 574 -1.40 -11.45 5.34
C GLU A 574 -1.30 -9.97 5.68
N LEU A 575 -0.10 -9.49 6.08
CA LEU A 575 0.15 -8.07 6.28
C LEU A 575 0.03 -7.29 4.96
N TYR A 576 0.60 -7.81 3.87
CA TYR A 576 0.44 -7.21 2.55
C TYR A 576 -1.01 -7.26 2.05
N SER A 577 -1.73 -8.36 2.32
CA SER A 577 -3.15 -8.47 1.98
C SER A 577 -3.98 -7.44 2.73
N ASN A 578 -3.79 -7.31 4.05
CA ASN A 578 -4.49 -6.33 4.85
C ASN A 578 -4.15 -4.89 4.41
N LEU A 579 -2.89 -4.62 4.03
CA LEU A 579 -2.48 -3.31 3.52
C LEU A 579 -3.21 -3.00 2.22
N GLY A 580 -3.22 -3.96 1.30
CA GLY A 580 -3.94 -3.82 0.03
C GLY A 580 -5.43 -3.56 0.26
N THR A 581 -6.04 -4.26 1.21
CA THR A 581 -7.43 -4.04 1.61
C THR A 581 -7.66 -2.65 2.19
N SER A 582 -6.82 -2.19 3.11
CA SER A 582 -6.94 -0.85 3.71
C SER A 582 -6.78 0.25 2.67
N LEU A 583 -5.81 0.11 1.75
CA LEU A 583 -5.60 1.06 0.65
C LEU A 583 -6.77 1.05 -0.33
N PHE A 584 -7.27 -0.14 -0.68
CA PHE A 584 -8.43 -0.29 -1.55
C PHE A 584 -9.68 0.39 -0.97
N ALA A 585 -9.92 0.22 0.33
CA ALA A 585 -11.04 0.86 1.03
C ALA A 585 -10.92 2.39 1.05
N LYS A 586 -9.69 2.92 1.10
CA LYS A 586 -9.40 4.36 1.00
C LYS A 586 -9.43 4.90 -0.44
N GLY A 587 -9.69 4.06 -1.44
CA GLY A 587 -9.70 4.42 -2.86
C GLY A 587 -8.32 4.52 -3.51
N ASP A 588 -7.24 4.16 -2.80
CA ASP A 588 -5.90 4.05 -3.37
C ASP A 588 -5.74 2.70 -4.07
N TYR A 589 -6.33 2.59 -5.25
CA TYR A 589 -6.33 1.34 -6.02
C TYR A 589 -4.94 0.94 -6.52
N LEU A 590 -4.07 1.90 -6.86
CA LEU A 590 -2.70 1.59 -7.29
C LEU A 590 -1.84 1.09 -6.13
N GLY A 591 -1.90 1.76 -4.97
CA GLY A 591 -1.24 1.27 -3.76
C GLY A 591 -1.78 -0.10 -3.34
N ALA A 592 -3.10 -0.31 -3.45
CA ALA A 592 -3.72 -1.60 -3.20
C ALA A 592 -3.18 -2.70 -4.11
N VAL A 593 -3.08 -2.43 -5.43
CA VAL A 593 -2.49 -3.36 -6.39
C VAL A 593 -1.04 -3.71 -6.01
N GLN A 594 -0.19 -2.73 -5.69
CA GLN A 594 1.20 -2.98 -5.29
C GLN A 594 1.32 -3.84 -4.02
N ALA A 595 0.46 -3.59 -3.03
CA ALA A 595 0.41 -4.38 -1.82
C ALA A 595 -0.08 -5.81 -2.11
N PHE A 596 -1.11 -5.99 -2.93
CA PHE A 596 -1.57 -7.32 -3.33
C PHE A 596 -0.58 -8.07 -4.22
N GLU A 597 0.15 -7.39 -5.10
CA GLU A 597 1.27 -7.95 -5.86
C GLU A 597 2.35 -8.50 -4.93
N SER A 598 2.67 -7.77 -3.85
CA SER A 598 3.57 -8.26 -2.81
C SER A 598 3.00 -9.49 -2.10
N ALA A 599 1.70 -9.49 -1.80
CA ALA A 599 1.00 -10.62 -1.16
C ALA A 599 0.97 -11.88 -2.02
N VAL A 600 0.96 -11.77 -3.36
CA VAL A 600 1.01 -12.94 -4.28
C VAL A 600 2.42 -13.29 -4.75
N SER A 601 3.44 -12.51 -4.38
CA SER A 601 4.81 -12.76 -4.83
C SER A 601 5.43 -13.99 -4.15
N GLU A 602 6.31 -14.71 -4.85
CA GLU A 602 7.02 -15.86 -4.27
C GLU A 602 7.99 -15.48 -3.13
N ARG A 603 8.52 -14.26 -3.16
CA ARG A 603 9.53 -13.82 -2.18
C ARG A 603 8.94 -13.26 -0.89
N LYS A 604 7.75 -12.65 -0.96
CA LYS A 604 7.15 -11.89 0.16
C LYS A 604 5.77 -12.42 0.56
N GLY A 605 5.18 -13.28 -0.25
CA GLY A 605 3.77 -13.56 -0.28
C GLY A 605 3.42 -15.05 -0.25
N GLY A 606 2.14 -15.36 -0.47
CA GLY A 606 1.57 -16.71 -0.49
C GLY A 606 0.95 -17.03 -1.86
N PRO A 607 1.75 -17.30 -2.91
CA PRO A 607 1.31 -17.36 -4.30
C PRO A 607 0.28 -18.45 -4.64
N GLY A 608 -0.02 -19.42 -3.76
CA GLY A 608 -1.14 -20.36 -4.00
C GLY A 608 -2.31 -20.21 -3.03
N ILE A 609 -2.41 -19.08 -2.35
CA ILE A 609 -3.65 -18.67 -1.70
C ILE A 609 -4.52 -17.97 -2.75
N TYR A 610 -5.54 -18.67 -3.26
CA TYR A 610 -6.39 -18.15 -4.34
C TYR A 610 -7.05 -16.80 -4.02
N LEU A 611 -7.29 -16.52 -2.73
CA LEU A 611 -7.91 -15.27 -2.29
C LEU A 611 -7.01 -14.06 -2.45
N LEU A 612 -5.69 -14.24 -2.39
CA LEU A 612 -4.76 -13.14 -2.65
C LEU A 612 -4.80 -12.72 -4.11
N TRP A 613 -4.90 -13.70 -5.02
CA TRP A 613 -5.10 -13.45 -6.44
C TRP A 613 -6.45 -12.83 -6.76
N ALA A 614 -7.52 -13.26 -6.08
CA ALA A 614 -8.83 -12.63 -6.25
C ALA A 614 -8.83 -11.17 -5.76
N ASN A 615 -8.20 -10.88 -4.61
CA ASN A 615 -8.07 -9.52 -4.10
C ASN A 615 -7.23 -8.63 -5.04
N LEU A 616 -6.12 -9.17 -5.56
CA LEU A 616 -5.31 -8.50 -6.60
C LEU A 616 -6.17 -8.21 -7.83
N ALA A 617 -6.91 -9.21 -8.32
CA ALA A 617 -7.77 -9.08 -9.49
C ALA A 617 -8.84 -8.01 -9.27
N ASP A 618 -9.50 -8.01 -8.11
CA ASP A 618 -10.49 -7.01 -7.72
C ASP A 618 -9.88 -5.60 -7.76
N ALA A 619 -8.70 -5.39 -7.17
CA ALA A 619 -7.99 -4.11 -7.20
C ALA A 619 -7.60 -3.66 -8.61
N GLN A 620 -7.08 -4.57 -9.42
CA GLN A 620 -6.66 -4.30 -10.80
C GLN A 620 -7.82 -3.84 -11.70
N ARG A 621 -9.06 -4.26 -11.44
CA ARG A 621 -10.24 -3.83 -12.22
C ARG A 621 -10.54 -2.35 -12.09
N TRP A 622 -10.17 -1.74 -10.97
CA TRP A 622 -10.36 -0.31 -10.73
C TRP A 622 -9.26 0.55 -11.36
N VAL A 623 -8.25 -0.07 -11.95
CA VAL A 623 -7.16 0.60 -12.64
C VAL A 623 -7.32 0.34 -14.15
N PRO A 624 -7.68 1.35 -14.97
CA PRO A 624 -7.99 1.14 -16.40
C PRO A 624 -6.89 0.43 -17.20
N SER A 625 -5.61 0.67 -16.89
CA SER A 625 -4.47 0.01 -17.54
C SER A 625 -4.28 -1.46 -17.14
N GLN A 626 -4.94 -1.94 -16.09
CA GLN A 626 -4.77 -3.28 -15.53
C GLN A 626 -5.95 -4.24 -15.77
N VAL A 627 -6.92 -3.87 -16.60
CA VAL A 627 -8.08 -4.75 -16.92
C VAL A 627 -7.63 -6.13 -17.44
N ARG A 628 -6.58 -6.19 -18.27
CA ARG A 628 -6.03 -7.46 -18.75
C ARG A 628 -5.33 -8.25 -17.64
N ALA A 629 -4.57 -7.57 -16.79
CA ALA A 629 -3.89 -8.19 -15.65
C ALA A 629 -4.90 -8.77 -14.64
N SER A 630 -6.01 -8.06 -14.41
CA SER A 630 -7.11 -8.55 -13.57
C SER A 630 -7.66 -9.90 -14.04
N LYS A 631 -7.93 -10.06 -15.35
CA LYS A 631 -8.39 -11.34 -15.90
C LYS A 631 -7.39 -12.47 -15.65
N GLN A 632 -6.10 -12.21 -15.83
CA GLN A 632 -5.03 -13.18 -15.54
C GLN A 632 -4.99 -13.55 -14.05
N SER A 633 -5.18 -12.58 -13.16
CA SER A 633 -5.26 -12.82 -11.71
C SER A 633 -6.47 -13.68 -11.32
N TYR A 634 -7.65 -13.46 -11.92
CA TYR A 634 -8.79 -14.38 -11.72
C TYR A 634 -8.53 -15.77 -12.28
N GLN A 635 -7.93 -15.89 -13.47
CA GLN A 635 -7.53 -17.20 -14.04
C GLN A 635 -6.58 -17.95 -13.09
N ARG A 636 -5.66 -17.23 -12.44
CA ARG A 636 -4.79 -17.81 -11.43
C ARG A 636 -5.57 -18.27 -10.19
N ALA A 637 -6.54 -17.49 -9.72
CA ALA A 637 -7.42 -17.89 -8.62
C ALA A 637 -8.26 -19.14 -8.98
N ILE A 638 -8.82 -19.20 -10.20
CA ILE A 638 -9.56 -20.35 -10.74
C ILE A 638 -8.69 -21.61 -10.74
N ALA A 639 -7.46 -21.50 -11.26
CA ALA A 639 -6.52 -22.62 -11.30
C ALA A 639 -6.20 -23.19 -9.90
N LEU A 640 -6.14 -22.32 -8.88
CA LEU A 640 -5.90 -22.73 -7.49
C LEU A 640 -7.13 -23.34 -6.80
N ILE A 641 -8.35 -22.92 -7.16
CA ILE A 641 -9.58 -23.51 -6.60
C ILE A 641 -9.84 -24.92 -7.18
N GLY A 642 -9.47 -25.18 -8.44
CA GLY A 642 -9.76 -26.45 -9.11
C GLY A 642 -9.39 -27.72 -8.31
N PRO A 643 -8.13 -27.87 -7.84
CA PRO A 643 -7.73 -29.00 -6.99
C PRO A 643 -8.48 -29.06 -5.65
N MET A 644 -8.82 -27.90 -5.06
CA MET A 644 -9.61 -27.84 -3.82
C MET A 644 -11.02 -28.41 -4.02
N LEU A 645 -11.68 -28.05 -5.12
CA LEU A 645 -13.01 -28.58 -5.45
C LEU A 645 -13.00 -30.06 -5.84
N LYS A 646 -11.89 -30.60 -6.37
CA LYS A 646 -11.77 -32.05 -6.57
C LYS A 646 -11.85 -32.83 -5.25
N ARG A 647 -11.35 -32.27 -4.15
CA ARG A 647 -11.40 -32.88 -2.80
C ARG A 647 -12.69 -32.58 -2.07
N MET A 648 -13.20 -31.36 -2.22
CA MET A 648 -14.39 -30.88 -1.55
C MET A 648 -15.42 -30.43 -2.61
N PRO A 649 -15.97 -31.37 -3.41
CA PRO A 649 -16.83 -31.05 -4.55
C PRO A 649 -18.08 -30.28 -4.14
N ASN A 650 -18.55 -30.48 -2.91
CA ASN A 650 -19.75 -29.83 -2.38
C ASN A 650 -19.46 -28.59 -1.52
N ASP A 651 -18.22 -28.07 -1.51
CA ASP A 651 -17.93 -26.82 -0.78
C ASP A 651 -18.65 -25.64 -1.45
N ILE A 652 -19.65 -25.11 -0.76
CA ILE A 652 -20.55 -24.09 -1.28
C ILE A 652 -19.84 -22.74 -1.53
N THR A 653 -18.79 -22.45 -0.76
CA THR A 653 -18.05 -21.19 -0.86
C THR A 653 -17.10 -21.25 -2.04
N LEU A 654 -16.40 -22.36 -2.21
CA LEU A 654 -15.50 -22.57 -3.35
C LEU A 654 -16.28 -22.63 -4.66
N ASN A 655 -17.41 -23.33 -4.71
CA ASN A 655 -18.24 -23.41 -5.91
C ASN A 655 -18.81 -22.03 -6.32
N SER A 656 -19.37 -21.28 -5.38
CA SER A 656 -19.92 -19.95 -5.68
C SER A 656 -18.84 -18.92 -6.06
N ARG A 657 -17.63 -19.02 -5.49
CA ARG A 657 -16.47 -18.20 -5.88
C ARG A 657 -15.91 -18.58 -7.24
N MET A 658 -15.79 -19.87 -7.53
CA MET A 658 -15.35 -20.36 -8.83
C MET A 658 -16.22 -19.79 -9.95
N ALA A 659 -17.55 -19.89 -9.81
CA ALA A 659 -18.49 -19.35 -10.79
C ALA A 659 -18.34 -17.84 -10.99
N LEU A 660 -18.18 -17.08 -9.91
CA LEU A 660 -17.99 -15.63 -9.96
C LEU A 660 -16.67 -15.25 -10.64
N TYR A 661 -15.56 -15.92 -10.30
CA TYR A 661 -14.26 -15.66 -10.91
C TYR A 661 -14.24 -16.04 -12.39
N GLN A 662 -14.91 -17.13 -12.77
CA GLN A 662 -15.12 -17.50 -14.17
C GLN A 662 -15.88 -16.42 -14.94
N ALA A 663 -16.90 -15.80 -14.33
CA ALA A 663 -17.60 -14.69 -14.97
C ALA A 663 -16.67 -13.47 -15.17
N TYR A 664 -15.84 -13.12 -14.18
CA TYR A 664 -14.84 -12.06 -14.32
C TYR A 664 -13.73 -12.37 -15.32
N ALA A 665 -13.36 -13.65 -15.47
CA ALA A 665 -12.44 -14.12 -16.49
C ALA A 665 -13.09 -14.25 -17.88
N GLU A 666 -14.37 -13.86 -18.04
CA GLU A 666 -15.17 -13.95 -19.26
C GLU A 666 -15.45 -15.40 -19.76
N GLU A 667 -15.33 -16.38 -18.87
CA GLU A 667 -15.66 -17.79 -19.10
C GLU A 667 -17.16 -18.07 -18.90
N LYS A 668 -18.00 -17.43 -19.73
CA LYS A 668 -19.47 -17.37 -19.50
C LYS A 668 -20.16 -18.72 -19.32
N GLN A 669 -19.79 -19.73 -20.12
CA GLN A 669 -20.44 -21.05 -20.07
C GLN A 669 -20.07 -21.79 -18.78
N GLN A 670 -18.80 -21.76 -18.39
CA GLN A 670 -18.32 -22.36 -17.16
C GLN A 670 -18.95 -21.66 -15.95
N ALA A 671 -18.99 -20.34 -15.95
CA ALA A 671 -19.64 -19.54 -14.90
C ALA A 671 -21.12 -19.91 -14.74
N LEU A 672 -21.86 -20.09 -15.86
CA LEU A 672 -23.27 -20.48 -15.84
C LEU A 672 -23.49 -21.88 -15.25
N VAL A 673 -22.63 -22.85 -15.60
CA VAL A 673 -22.67 -24.20 -15.02
C VAL A 673 -22.35 -24.14 -13.52
N GLY A 674 -21.28 -23.41 -13.16
CA GLY A 674 -20.83 -23.27 -11.78
C GLY A 674 -21.86 -22.61 -10.87
N VAL A 675 -22.50 -21.52 -11.32
CA VAL A 675 -23.50 -20.81 -10.50
C VAL A 675 -24.76 -21.66 -10.27
N ARG A 676 -25.21 -22.41 -11.30
CA ARG A 676 -26.33 -23.36 -11.14
C ARG A 676 -26.00 -24.46 -10.15
N HIS A 677 -24.77 -25.01 -10.22
CA HIS A 677 -24.34 -26.02 -9.27
C HIS A 677 -24.26 -25.45 -7.83
N ALA A 678 -23.66 -24.28 -7.63
CA ALA A 678 -23.59 -23.62 -6.32
C ALA A 678 -24.98 -23.36 -5.73
N LEU A 679 -25.93 -22.89 -6.54
CA LEU A 679 -27.32 -22.68 -6.13
C LEU A 679 -28.05 -23.99 -5.82
N SER A 680 -27.70 -25.10 -6.49
CA SER A 680 -28.28 -26.42 -6.19
C SER A 680 -27.80 -26.97 -4.84
N LEU A 681 -26.55 -26.69 -4.44
CA LEU A 681 -25.99 -27.12 -3.16
C LEU A 681 -26.54 -26.30 -1.98
N ALA A 682 -26.69 -24.99 -2.14
CA ALA A 682 -27.02 -24.08 -1.04
C ALA A 682 -27.98 -22.95 -1.47
N PRO A 683 -29.22 -23.27 -1.86
CA PRO A 683 -30.18 -22.27 -2.33
C PRO A 683 -30.62 -21.30 -1.23
N GLN A 684 -30.46 -21.66 0.05
CA GLN A 684 -30.90 -20.86 1.21
C GLN A 684 -29.75 -20.09 1.88
N VAL A 685 -28.59 -19.97 1.23
CA VAL A 685 -27.45 -19.22 1.78
C VAL A 685 -27.35 -17.84 1.10
N ALA A 686 -27.46 -16.78 1.90
CA ALA A 686 -27.49 -15.40 1.45
C ALA A 686 -26.26 -15.03 0.59
N ASP A 687 -25.04 -15.37 1.03
CA ASP A 687 -23.80 -15.13 0.28
C ASP A 687 -23.76 -15.84 -1.07
N VAL A 688 -24.30 -17.06 -1.16
CA VAL A 688 -24.33 -17.84 -2.41
C VAL A 688 -25.29 -17.18 -3.40
N GLN A 689 -26.46 -16.75 -2.94
CA GLN A 689 -27.42 -16.00 -3.77
C GLN A 689 -26.85 -14.66 -4.24
N PHE A 690 -26.16 -13.92 -3.38
CA PHE A 690 -25.55 -12.66 -3.77
C PHE A 690 -24.45 -12.85 -4.82
N ARG A 691 -23.54 -13.82 -4.63
CA ARG A 691 -22.53 -14.16 -5.65
C ARG A 691 -23.17 -14.63 -6.95
N ALA A 692 -24.28 -15.36 -6.88
CA ALA A 692 -25.03 -15.77 -8.05
C ALA A 692 -25.62 -14.57 -8.80
N ALA A 693 -26.14 -13.56 -8.10
CA ALA A 693 -26.63 -12.33 -8.70
C ALA A 693 -25.52 -11.59 -9.47
N LEU A 694 -24.34 -11.44 -8.86
CA LEU A 694 -23.17 -10.84 -9.53
C LEU A 694 -22.77 -11.66 -10.76
N THR A 695 -22.68 -12.98 -10.61
CA THR A 695 -22.29 -13.89 -11.71
C THR A 695 -23.25 -13.78 -12.88
N HIS A 696 -24.56 -13.79 -12.63
CA HIS A 696 -25.59 -13.67 -13.65
C HIS A 696 -25.56 -12.31 -14.34
N GLU A 697 -25.38 -11.21 -13.61
CA GLU A 697 -25.27 -9.87 -14.22
C GLU A 697 -24.03 -9.77 -15.12
N LEU A 698 -22.87 -10.30 -14.67
CA LEU A 698 -21.61 -10.27 -15.43
C LEU A 698 -21.68 -11.07 -16.74
N ILE A 699 -22.42 -12.19 -16.76
CA ILE A 699 -22.58 -12.99 -17.99
C ILE A 699 -23.74 -12.52 -18.88
N GLY A 700 -24.56 -11.57 -18.42
CA GLY A 700 -25.66 -10.95 -19.17
C GLY A 700 -27.06 -11.53 -18.88
N ASN A 701 -27.21 -12.39 -17.87
CA ASN A 701 -28.47 -13.02 -17.48
C ASN A 701 -29.21 -12.16 -16.45
N ARG A 702 -29.70 -11.00 -16.89
CA ARG A 702 -30.21 -9.95 -16.01
C ARG A 702 -31.43 -10.36 -15.17
N SER A 703 -32.33 -11.17 -15.71
CA SER A 703 -33.53 -11.61 -14.98
C SER A 703 -33.16 -12.55 -13.83
N GLU A 704 -32.27 -13.50 -14.07
CA GLU A 704 -31.73 -14.41 -13.07
C GLU A 704 -30.91 -13.66 -12.01
N ALA A 705 -30.21 -12.60 -12.41
CA ALA A 705 -29.49 -11.73 -11.47
C ALA A 705 -30.45 -11.06 -10.47
N LEU A 706 -31.58 -10.53 -10.93
CA LEU A 706 -32.61 -9.93 -10.07
C LEU A 706 -33.26 -10.95 -9.14
N ASP A 707 -33.58 -12.14 -9.65
CA ASP A 707 -34.18 -13.21 -8.85
C ASP A 707 -33.23 -13.68 -7.74
N ALA A 708 -31.96 -13.86 -8.05
CA ALA A 708 -30.93 -14.21 -7.07
C ALA A 708 -30.73 -13.07 -6.05
N LEU A 709 -30.75 -11.81 -6.50
CA LEU A 709 -30.59 -10.66 -5.61
C LEU A 709 -31.76 -10.51 -4.64
N LEU A 710 -33.00 -10.74 -5.10
CA LEU A 710 -34.18 -10.77 -4.26
C LEU A 710 -34.08 -11.85 -3.19
N LYS A 711 -33.66 -13.07 -3.58
CA LYS A 711 -33.46 -14.17 -2.63
C LYS A 711 -32.36 -13.83 -1.62
N ALA A 712 -31.24 -13.27 -2.06
CA ALA A 712 -30.17 -12.83 -1.16
C ALA A 712 -30.69 -11.85 -0.12
N SER A 713 -31.45 -10.83 -0.54
CA SER A 713 -32.04 -9.85 0.38
C SER A 713 -33.04 -10.49 1.35
N LYS A 714 -33.91 -11.39 0.89
CA LYS A 714 -34.87 -12.11 1.77
C LYS A 714 -34.18 -13.01 2.80
N LEU A 715 -33.03 -13.56 2.45
CA LEU A 715 -32.18 -14.36 3.33
C LEU A 715 -31.32 -13.51 4.28
N GLY A 716 -31.51 -12.18 4.30
CA GLY A 716 -30.81 -11.27 5.21
C GLY A 716 -29.43 -10.83 4.72
N TYR A 717 -29.12 -10.94 3.42
CA TYR A 717 -27.89 -10.34 2.90
C TYR A 717 -27.92 -8.82 3.11
N PRO A 718 -26.86 -8.20 3.67
CA PRO A 718 -26.88 -6.79 4.04
C PRO A 718 -27.14 -5.87 2.84
N ARG A 719 -28.17 -5.01 2.96
CA ARG A 719 -28.59 -4.08 1.91
C ARG A 719 -27.47 -3.15 1.44
N ASN A 720 -26.71 -2.59 2.37
CA ASN A 720 -25.61 -1.69 2.07
C ASN A 720 -24.56 -2.36 1.16
N LEU A 721 -24.31 -3.67 1.30
CA LEU A 721 -23.40 -4.42 0.43
C LEU A 721 -23.95 -4.57 -1.00
N ILE A 722 -25.26 -4.73 -1.14
CA ILE A 722 -25.91 -4.79 -2.46
C ILE A 722 -25.82 -3.43 -3.15
N GLU A 723 -26.10 -2.35 -2.41
CA GLU A 723 -26.08 -0.97 -2.90
C GLU A 723 -24.65 -0.43 -3.12
N SER A 724 -23.62 -1.04 -2.53
CA SER A 724 -22.22 -0.69 -2.79
C SER A 724 -21.58 -1.55 -3.90
N ALA A 725 -22.21 -2.65 -4.32
CA ALA A 725 -21.66 -3.57 -5.33
C ALA A 725 -21.51 -2.93 -6.72
N PRO A 726 -20.29 -2.64 -7.20
CA PRO A 726 -20.04 -1.91 -8.44
C PRO A 726 -20.60 -2.61 -9.67
N ASP A 727 -20.53 -3.95 -9.68
CA ASP A 727 -21.00 -4.80 -10.77
C ASP A 727 -22.51 -4.69 -11.01
N LEU A 728 -23.25 -4.23 -10.00
CA LEU A 728 -24.69 -4.03 -10.08
C LEU A 728 -25.06 -2.61 -10.54
N LEU A 729 -24.10 -1.74 -10.86
CA LEU A 729 -24.37 -0.35 -11.24
C LEU A 729 -25.29 -0.25 -12.47
N ASN A 730 -25.10 -1.12 -13.46
CA ASN A 730 -26.00 -1.21 -14.61
C ASN A 730 -27.35 -1.79 -14.22
N LEU A 731 -27.36 -2.81 -13.36
CA LEU A 731 -28.59 -3.45 -12.87
C LEU A 731 -29.49 -2.49 -12.09
N ARG A 732 -28.91 -1.54 -11.35
CA ARG A 732 -29.65 -0.50 -10.61
C ARG A 732 -30.53 0.38 -11.49
N ARG A 733 -30.20 0.51 -12.78
CA ARG A 733 -31.01 1.29 -13.73
C ARG A 733 -32.25 0.53 -14.22
N ASP A 734 -32.34 -0.78 -13.95
CA ASP A 734 -33.50 -1.59 -14.27
C ASP A 734 -34.69 -1.22 -13.36
N SER A 735 -35.87 -1.00 -13.94
CA SER A 735 -37.06 -0.63 -13.18
C SER A 735 -37.49 -1.72 -12.18
N ARG A 736 -37.21 -2.99 -12.50
CA ARG A 736 -37.50 -4.13 -11.60
C ARG A 736 -36.59 -4.11 -10.37
N TYR A 737 -35.34 -3.66 -10.52
CA TYR A 737 -34.44 -3.45 -9.38
C TYR A 737 -34.99 -2.36 -8.46
N GLN A 738 -35.41 -1.23 -9.02
CA GLN A 738 -35.97 -0.11 -8.24
C GLN A 738 -37.23 -0.53 -7.47
N GLN A 739 -38.14 -1.26 -8.13
CA GLN A 739 -39.33 -1.81 -7.50
C GLN A 739 -39.00 -2.82 -6.37
N LEU A 740 -37.94 -3.61 -6.54
CA LEU A 740 -37.48 -4.55 -5.53
C LEU A 740 -37.17 -3.85 -4.21
N PHE A 741 -36.38 -2.77 -4.29
CA PHE A 741 -35.93 -2.03 -3.11
C PHE A 741 -37.06 -1.19 -2.48
N ILE A 742 -37.97 -0.64 -3.28
CA ILE A 742 -39.19 0.02 -2.76
C ILE A 742 -40.03 -0.98 -1.96
N ASN A 743 -40.21 -2.20 -2.45
CA ASN A 743 -40.98 -3.23 -1.76
C ASN A 743 -40.29 -3.70 -0.47
N LEU A 744 -38.97 -3.88 -0.50
CA LEU A 744 -38.17 -4.24 0.68
C LEU A 744 -38.23 -3.14 1.76
N GLU A 745 -38.20 -1.85 1.37
CA GLU A 745 -38.38 -0.74 2.31
C GLU A 745 -39.76 -0.75 2.98
N ARG A 746 -40.80 -1.02 2.19
CA ARG A 746 -42.17 -1.09 2.71
C ARG A 746 -42.34 -2.25 3.70
N ASP A 747 -41.72 -3.39 3.43
CA ASP A 747 -41.85 -4.58 4.27
C ASP A 747 -40.95 -4.50 5.52
N SER A 748 -39.85 -3.73 5.51
CA SER A 748 -39.01 -3.46 6.70
C SER A 748 -39.64 -2.52 7.74
N LYS A 749 -40.69 -1.79 7.35
CA LYS A 749 -41.42 -0.84 8.21
C LYS A 749 -42.68 -1.46 8.84
N LYS A 750 -42.97 -2.72 8.56
CA LYS A 750 -44.03 -3.53 9.19
C LYS A 750 -43.39 -4.51 10.15
#